data_AF-A0A3B5KBJ3-F1
#
_entry.id   AF-A0A3B5KBJ3-F1
#
_cell.length_a   1.000
_cell.length_b   1.000
_cell.length_c   1.000
_cell.angle_alpha   90.00
_cell.angle_beta   90.00
_cell.angle_gamma   90.00
#
_symmetry.space_group_name_H-M   'P 1'
#
loop_
_entity.id
_entity.type
_entity.pdbx_description
1 polymer ?
#
loop_
_entity_poly.entity_id
_entity_poly.type
_entity_poly.pdbx_seq_one_letter_code
_entity_poly.pdbx_strand_id
1 'polypeptide(L)'
;MEAKTPANDKYFIVIRGKSRKGFCRGCIGRVETETPHGEIMGLLYATGSPKSGGIVAREDTYPLTRHQAQLLLFISNIGRRLELLCNPQLFSAICALALDDLVVVKHRKGPLPGVVRNLMQVGRKESKDDLHMLGFEVEFMDFDSTLSSKKPAPLLLFSAADIVQVVPSYSPVGLHWRDGRSESPNKRAVTRINSMPNLGSNTLQRGNHTEEGVIQGSSVSQVPLEVGSIVEVESTTGIRLYGVVRWLGVLKGKRNVWAGIELDYEINGCSDGTCAGQRYFSCKGNRALFVPANKCSPDSRLGCYEEPAPTSPVPPFEDSAEDAPPIPESEALSLLVGRMKGIQGHVNSCYLDATLFSLFSSSLTLDNICRKPADTEKPTACTLRKIVNRLRRQGFVPADSVALFRRQLGCDTFRTEEKDPEEFITLLFQKVFSVEPLLKLRSAEGTSQGTYTFQIFLEKEQMGAMPTVQQLLDTSCLSGDLKFEEVPSCLMVQMPRFGNKYKMFSHIIPSTELDITDLLCHSQRECFICGRSAEHECLQCLPDRKLQPGRIKQYCSICNSQVHKHPCRQGHDPKVLTAAASRAADGPVSRSTMELFAVLCIHTSHYVCFVKYGPGPRSWIFFDSMADRCGDDQNGYNIPEIRACPEVGEFLSRPEEELARTDPGQTPDLVRRLLCDSYMFLYQNPTES
;
A
#
# COMPACT_ATOMS: atom_id res chain seq x y z
N MET A 1 54.04 11.61 -20.33
CA MET A 1 52.68 11.23 -20.74
C MET A 1 51.98 10.66 -19.52
N GLU A 2 51.34 11.54 -18.75
CA GLU A 2 50.65 11.16 -17.52
C GLU A 2 49.24 10.66 -17.85
N ALA A 3 48.90 9.51 -17.30
CA ALA A 3 47.57 8.92 -17.41
C ALA A 3 46.57 9.80 -16.68
N LYS A 4 45.67 10.45 -17.43
CA LYS A 4 44.48 11.13 -16.88
C LYS A 4 43.65 10.13 -16.06
N THR A 5 43.44 10.46 -14.80
CA THR A 5 42.44 9.89 -13.88
C THR A 5 41.08 9.79 -14.59
N PRO A 6 40.30 8.70 -14.45
CA PRO A 6 39.01 8.61 -15.12
C PRO A 6 38.07 9.67 -14.56
N ALA A 7 37.63 10.58 -15.42
CA ALA A 7 36.56 11.52 -15.10
C ALA A 7 35.32 10.71 -14.66
N ASN A 8 34.61 11.22 -13.65
CA ASN A 8 33.39 10.60 -13.14
C ASN A 8 32.31 10.71 -14.23
N ASP A 9 32.22 9.73 -15.13
CA ASP A 9 31.28 9.72 -16.26
C ASP A 9 29.84 9.88 -15.76
N LYS A 10 29.22 11.05 -15.98
CA LYS A 10 27.81 11.29 -15.68
C LYS A 10 26.96 10.99 -16.92
N TYR A 11 25.92 10.17 -16.77
CA TYR A 11 24.98 9.85 -17.85
C TYR A 11 23.62 10.50 -17.59
N PHE A 12 22.83 10.68 -18.64
CA PHE A 12 21.48 11.23 -18.54
C PHE A 12 20.55 10.66 -19.61
N ILE A 13 19.25 10.78 -19.37
CA ILE A 13 18.20 10.56 -20.37
C ILE A 13 17.32 11.80 -20.46
N VAL A 14 16.93 12.16 -21.69
CA VAL A 14 16.11 13.33 -21.96
C VAL A 14 14.65 13.01 -21.67
N ILE A 15 14.04 13.67 -20.70
CA ILE A 15 12.64 13.43 -20.31
C ILE A 15 11.67 14.35 -21.07
N ARG A 16 12.15 15.52 -21.51
CA ARG A 16 11.41 16.55 -22.26
C ARG A 16 12.30 17.07 -23.38
N GLY A 17 11.86 17.07 -24.64
CA GLY A 17 12.73 17.44 -25.77
C GLY A 17 11.96 18.07 -26.94
N LYS A 18 12.58 19.06 -27.62
CA LYS A 18 12.01 19.76 -28.78
C LYS A 18 12.58 19.20 -30.09
N SER A 19 11.71 18.83 -31.03
CA SER A 19 12.02 18.10 -32.27
C SER A 19 12.91 18.81 -33.31
N ARG A 20 13.32 20.07 -33.13
CA ARG A 20 13.90 20.85 -34.25
C ARG A 20 15.35 21.31 -34.11
N LYS A 21 15.93 21.43 -32.91
CA LYS A 21 17.38 21.70 -32.68
C LYS A 21 17.80 21.32 -31.24
N GLY A 22 17.82 20.04 -30.93
CA GLY A 22 18.20 19.54 -29.59
C GLY A 22 18.02 18.04 -29.46
N PHE A 23 18.31 17.50 -28.28
CA PHE A 23 18.12 16.07 -28.03
C PHE A 23 16.64 15.69 -28.01
N CYS A 24 16.29 14.57 -28.65
CA CYS A 24 14.93 14.04 -28.62
C CYS A 24 14.61 13.40 -27.27
N ARG A 25 13.33 13.44 -26.89
CA ARG A 25 12.81 12.75 -25.70
C ARG A 25 13.16 11.26 -25.74
N GLY A 26 13.70 10.74 -24.64
CA GLY A 26 14.15 9.36 -24.40
C GLY A 26 15.50 8.99 -25.02
N CYS A 27 16.24 9.97 -25.56
CA CYS A 27 17.66 9.81 -25.90
C CYS A 27 18.53 9.75 -24.64
N ILE A 28 19.56 8.89 -24.68
CA ILE A 28 20.51 8.69 -23.58
C ILE A 28 21.85 9.30 -24.00
N GLY A 29 22.49 10.05 -23.12
CA GLY A 29 23.77 10.69 -23.38
C GLY A 29 24.72 10.68 -22.19
N ARG A 30 25.99 10.99 -22.47
CA ARG A 30 27.04 11.27 -21.47
C ARG A 30 27.26 12.78 -21.39
N VAL A 31 27.39 13.30 -20.18
CA VAL A 31 27.72 14.71 -19.93
C VAL A 31 29.19 14.95 -20.27
N GLU A 32 29.47 15.89 -21.16
CA GLU A 32 30.83 16.33 -21.48
C GLU A 32 31.20 17.61 -20.72
N THR A 33 30.29 18.59 -20.72
CA THR A 33 30.44 19.85 -19.96
C THR A 33 29.09 20.34 -19.44
N GLU A 34 29.08 20.93 -18.25
CA GLU A 34 27.91 21.61 -17.66
C GLU A 34 28.19 23.12 -17.67
N THR A 35 27.29 23.92 -18.22
CA THR A 35 27.41 25.37 -18.18
C THR A 35 26.89 25.91 -16.84
N PRO A 36 27.38 27.07 -16.36
CA PRO A 36 26.87 27.71 -15.14
C PRO A 36 25.40 28.13 -15.22
N HIS A 37 24.80 28.12 -16.42
CA HIS A 37 23.44 28.56 -16.69
C HIS A 37 22.44 27.39 -16.75
N GLY A 38 22.86 26.17 -16.34
CA GLY A 38 21.98 25.01 -16.24
C GLY A 38 21.85 24.20 -17.53
N GLU A 39 22.64 24.48 -18.57
CA GLU A 39 22.66 23.67 -19.79
C GLU A 39 23.73 22.57 -19.73
N ILE A 40 23.36 21.37 -20.17
CA ILE A 40 24.22 20.20 -20.28
C ILE A 40 24.61 20.03 -21.75
N MET A 41 25.91 20.07 -22.04
CA MET A 41 26.45 19.61 -23.30
C MET A 41 26.79 18.13 -23.17
N GLY A 42 26.22 17.32 -24.05
CA GLY A 42 26.37 15.86 -23.97
C GLY A 42 26.54 15.17 -25.32
N LEU A 43 27.07 13.97 -25.26
CA LEU A 43 27.24 13.07 -26.39
C LEU A 43 26.15 12.01 -26.38
N LEU A 44 25.33 11.92 -27.43
CA LEU A 44 24.24 10.95 -27.50
C LEU A 44 24.72 9.56 -27.94
N TYR A 45 24.24 8.54 -27.23
CA TYR A 45 24.38 7.14 -27.61
C TYR A 45 23.17 6.69 -28.42
N ALA A 46 23.43 6.16 -29.62
CA ALA A 46 22.44 5.48 -30.44
C ALA A 46 22.94 4.07 -30.74
N THR A 47 22.19 3.06 -30.32
CA THR A 47 22.50 1.63 -30.57
C THR A 47 23.98 1.29 -30.35
N GLY A 48 24.56 1.72 -29.23
CA GLY A 48 25.91 1.35 -28.80
C GLY A 48 27.06 2.27 -29.24
N SER A 49 26.83 3.30 -30.09
CA SER A 49 27.89 4.24 -30.49
C SER A 49 27.49 5.72 -30.35
N PRO A 50 28.46 6.61 -30.07
CA PRO A 50 28.20 8.04 -30.00
C PRO A 50 27.98 8.63 -31.40
N LYS A 51 26.86 9.33 -31.64
CA LYS A 51 26.52 9.83 -32.99
C LYS A 51 26.49 11.35 -33.14
N SER A 52 26.23 12.11 -32.08
CA SER A 52 26.14 13.58 -32.17
C SER A 52 26.24 14.23 -30.79
N GLY A 53 27.02 15.29 -30.69
CA GLY A 53 27.01 16.23 -29.57
C GLY A 53 25.85 17.21 -29.68
N GLY A 54 25.31 17.65 -28.55
CA GLY A 54 24.24 18.65 -28.48
C GLY A 54 24.07 19.23 -27.09
N ILE A 55 23.08 20.12 -26.95
CA ILE A 55 22.81 20.85 -25.70
C ILE A 55 21.37 20.57 -25.27
N VAL A 56 21.17 20.37 -23.97
CA VAL A 56 19.85 20.21 -23.33
C VAL A 56 19.84 20.88 -21.97
N ALA A 57 18.71 21.46 -21.59
CA ALA A 57 18.55 22.04 -20.27
C ALA A 57 18.54 20.94 -19.19
N ARG A 58 19.19 21.17 -18.05
CA ARG A 58 19.33 20.17 -16.98
C ARG A 58 17.97 19.70 -16.45
N GLU A 59 17.00 20.61 -16.34
CA GLU A 59 15.62 20.33 -15.94
C GLU A 59 14.85 19.41 -16.89
N ASP A 60 15.31 19.30 -18.14
CA ASP A 60 14.72 18.45 -19.17
C ASP A 60 15.39 17.07 -19.24
N THR A 61 16.31 16.78 -18.31
CA THR A 61 17.03 15.51 -18.21
C THR A 61 16.82 14.82 -16.87
N TYR A 62 16.98 13.50 -16.86
CA TYR A 62 17.07 12.69 -15.66
C TYR A 62 18.47 12.07 -15.56
N PRO A 63 19.18 12.21 -14.43
CA PRO A 63 20.52 11.67 -14.27
C PRO A 63 20.48 10.14 -14.16
N LEU A 64 21.44 9.47 -14.79
CA LEU A 64 21.57 8.02 -14.81
C LEU A 64 22.95 7.59 -14.33
N THR A 65 23.00 6.45 -13.65
CA THR A 65 24.26 5.73 -13.47
C THR A 65 24.69 5.08 -14.80
N ARG A 66 25.97 4.71 -14.92
CA ARG A 66 26.47 3.96 -16.07
C ARG A 66 25.63 2.70 -16.31
N HIS A 67 25.37 1.90 -15.26
CA HIS A 67 24.61 0.67 -15.34
C HIS A 67 23.17 0.89 -15.83
N GLN A 68 22.47 1.91 -15.29
CA GLN A 68 21.12 2.27 -15.73
C GLN A 68 21.09 2.68 -17.21
N ALA A 69 22.07 3.47 -17.65
CA ALA A 69 22.18 3.88 -19.06
C ALA A 69 22.40 2.67 -19.99
N GLN A 70 23.21 1.69 -19.56
CA GLN A 70 23.46 0.46 -20.33
C GLN A 70 22.21 -0.43 -20.49
N LEU A 71 21.43 -0.59 -19.42
CA LEU A 71 20.16 -1.33 -19.45
C LEU A 71 19.12 -0.65 -20.33
N LEU A 72 18.99 0.67 -20.22
CA LEU A 72 18.01 1.44 -21.00
C LEU A 72 18.37 1.51 -22.49
N LEU A 73 19.67 1.48 -22.83
CA LEU A 73 20.12 1.49 -24.23
C LEU A 73 19.70 0.25 -25.01
N PHE A 74 19.57 -0.90 -24.35
CA PHE A 74 19.14 -2.14 -24.98
C PHE A 74 17.66 -2.11 -25.40
N ILE A 75 16.84 -1.27 -24.76
CA ILE A 75 15.43 -1.10 -25.11
C ILE A 75 15.35 -0.28 -26.41
N SER A 76 14.85 -0.86 -27.50
CA SER A 76 14.75 -0.17 -28.79
C SER A 76 13.64 0.89 -28.83
N ASN A 77 12.54 0.67 -28.10
CA ASN A 77 11.40 1.59 -28.03
C ASN A 77 11.65 2.71 -27.00
N ILE A 78 11.72 3.95 -27.49
CA ILE A 78 11.96 5.16 -26.68
C ILE A 78 10.87 5.38 -25.61
N GLY A 79 9.60 5.10 -25.92
CA GLY A 79 8.49 5.20 -24.98
C GLY A 79 8.68 4.26 -23.80
N ARG A 80 9.04 3.00 -24.07
CA ARG A 80 9.28 1.98 -23.03
C ARG A 80 10.44 2.32 -22.09
N ARG A 81 11.47 3.01 -22.57
CA ARG A 81 12.56 3.52 -21.71
C ARG A 81 12.05 4.48 -20.64
N LEU A 82 11.16 5.38 -21.05
CA LEU A 82 10.60 6.40 -20.16
C LEU A 82 9.52 5.83 -19.26
N GLU A 83 8.72 4.87 -19.73
CA GLU A 83 7.77 4.11 -18.91
C GLU A 83 8.49 3.40 -17.75
N LEU A 84 9.62 2.75 -18.03
CA LEU A 84 10.40 2.06 -17.00
C LEU A 84 10.92 3.04 -15.92
N LEU A 85 11.35 4.24 -16.31
CA LEU A 85 11.77 5.29 -15.37
C LEU A 85 10.61 5.89 -14.57
N CYS A 86 9.38 5.81 -15.06
CA CYS A 86 8.20 6.23 -14.30
C CYS A 86 7.85 5.25 -13.17
N ASN A 87 8.43 4.05 -13.17
CA ASN A 87 8.34 3.05 -12.10
C ASN A 87 9.71 2.85 -11.39
N PRO A 88 10.07 3.75 -10.45
CA PRO A 88 11.39 3.73 -9.82
C PRO A 88 11.65 2.46 -9.00
N GLN A 89 10.61 1.85 -8.41
CA GLN A 89 10.73 0.61 -7.62
C GLN A 89 11.11 -0.56 -8.51
N LEU A 90 10.36 -0.81 -9.59
CA LEU A 90 10.67 -1.89 -10.54
C LEU A 90 12.03 -1.68 -11.20
N PHE A 91 12.33 -0.46 -11.66
CA PHE A 91 13.61 -0.20 -12.31
C PHE A 91 14.80 -0.37 -11.34
N SER A 92 14.65 0.02 -10.08
CA SER A 92 15.64 -0.23 -9.04
C SER A 92 15.82 -1.73 -8.77
N ALA A 93 14.74 -2.50 -8.71
CA ALA A 93 14.80 -3.94 -8.54
C ALA A 93 15.50 -4.63 -9.73
N ILE A 94 15.19 -4.21 -10.95
CA ILE A 94 15.84 -4.73 -12.17
C ILE A 94 17.35 -4.40 -12.19
N CYS A 95 17.72 -3.20 -11.73
CA CYS A 95 19.13 -2.80 -11.59
C CYS A 95 19.88 -3.62 -10.52
N ALA A 96 19.17 -4.25 -9.59
CA ALA A 96 19.73 -5.06 -8.52
C ALA A 96 19.69 -6.57 -8.81
N LEU A 97 19.16 -6.99 -9.96
CA LEU A 97 19.05 -8.41 -10.32
C LEU A 97 20.41 -9.11 -10.35
N ALA A 98 20.47 -10.22 -9.63
CA ALA A 98 21.58 -11.14 -9.61
C ALA A 98 21.27 -12.41 -10.41
N LEU A 99 22.28 -13.27 -10.55
CA LEU A 99 22.11 -14.62 -11.07
C LEU A 99 21.18 -15.41 -10.15
N ASP A 100 20.33 -16.23 -10.75
CA ASP A 100 19.31 -17.07 -10.12
C ASP A 100 18.12 -16.34 -9.48
N ASP A 101 18.03 -15.01 -9.65
CA ASP A 101 16.84 -14.27 -9.25
C ASP A 101 15.64 -14.60 -10.13
N LEU A 102 14.48 -14.68 -9.50
CA LEU A 102 13.21 -14.97 -10.15
C LEU A 102 12.60 -13.69 -10.73
N VAL A 103 12.21 -13.75 -12.00
CA VAL A 103 11.61 -12.64 -12.72
C VAL A 103 10.39 -13.11 -13.49
N VAL A 104 9.43 -12.23 -13.68
CA VAL A 104 8.35 -12.43 -14.64
C VAL A 104 8.66 -11.59 -15.86
N VAL A 105 8.72 -12.22 -17.03
CA VAL A 105 9.02 -11.55 -18.31
C VAL A 105 7.84 -11.58 -19.26
N LYS A 106 7.63 -10.48 -19.99
CA LYS A 106 6.61 -10.36 -21.02
C LYS A 106 7.00 -11.21 -22.24
N HIS A 107 6.34 -12.34 -22.41
CA HIS A 107 6.54 -13.25 -23.53
C HIS A 107 5.37 -13.20 -24.53
N ARG A 108 5.54 -13.73 -25.74
CA ARG A 108 4.52 -13.69 -26.82
C ARG A 108 3.21 -14.39 -26.43
N LYS A 109 3.24 -15.30 -25.46
CA LYS A 109 2.09 -16.04 -24.92
C LYS A 109 1.53 -15.47 -23.62
N GLY A 110 2.03 -14.30 -23.17
CA GLY A 110 1.71 -13.72 -21.87
C GLY A 110 2.94 -13.57 -20.95
N PRO A 111 2.78 -13.01 -19.75
CA PRO A 111 3.84 -12.95 -18.75
C PRO A 111 4.20 -14.36 -18.28
N LEU A 112 5.48 -14.70 -18.30
CA LEU A 112 5.98 -16.02 -17.90
C LEU A 112 7.06 -15.88 -16.81
N PRO A 113 7.03 -16.72 -15.76
CA PRO A 113 8.08 -16.76 -14.76
C PRO A 113 9.35 -17.42 -15.33
N GLY A 114 10.49 -16.87 -14.97
CA GLY A 114 11.78 -17.41 -15.33
C GLY A 114 12.87 -17.00 -14.36
N VAL A 115 14.02 -17.63 -14.50
CA VAL A 115 15.20 -17.42 -13.65
C VAL A 115 16.25 -16.68 -14.46
N VAL A 116 16.81 -15.61 -13.90
CA VAL A 116 17.91 -14.88 -14.53
C VAL A 116 19.16 -15.75 -14.50
N ARG A 117 19.62 -16.20 -15.67
CA ARG A 117 20.83 -17.02 -15.79
C ARG A 117 22.06 -16.24 -16.18
N ASN A 118 21.89 -15.06 -16.76
CA ASN A 118 23.02 -14.23 -17.15
C ASN A 118 22.62 -12.77 -17.39
N LEU A 119 23.59 -11.87 -17.20
CA LEU A 119 23.52 -10.48 -17.65
C LEU A 119 24.43 -10.33 -18.88
N MET A 120 23.82 -10.28 -20.06
CA MET A 120 24.51 -10.25 -21.34
C MET A 120 24.90 -8.83 -21.77
N GLN A 121 26.15 -8.69 -22.19
CA GLN A 121 26.63 -7.48 -22.86
C GLN A 121 26.41 -7.63 -24.37
N VAL A 122 25.64 -6.70 -24.95
CA VAL A 122 25.26 -6.69 -26.36
C VAL A 122 25.88 -5.48 -27.06
N GLY A 123 26.65 -5.72 -28.12
CA GLY A 123 27.32 -4.70 -28.93
C GLY A 123 28.83 -4.94 -29.08
N ARG A 124 29.43 -4.43 -30.16
CA ARG A 124 30.88 -4.50 -30.39
C ARG A 124 31.57 -3.33 -29.69
N LYS A 125 32.68 -3.61 -29.00
CA LYS A 125 33.55 -2.58 -28.44
C LYS A 125 34.45 -2.05 -29.55
N GLU A 126 34.07 -0.93 -30.16
CA GLU A 126 34.87 -0.32 -31.23
C GLU A 126 35.80 0.76 -30.65
N SER A 127 35.39 1.46 -29.59
CA SER A 127 36.18 2.49 -28.90
C SER A 127 36.15 2.38 -27.37
N LYS A 128 37.04 3.13 -26.69
CA LYS A 128 37.08 3.23 -25.21
C LYS A 128 35.89 4.02 -24.63
N ASP A 129 35.18 4.77 -25.47
CA ASP A 129 34.06 5.65 -25.12
C ASP A 129 32.68 5.02 -25.40
N ASP A 130 32.64 3.80 -25.94
CA ASP A 130 31.38 3.12 -26.26
C ASP A 130 30.73 2.52 -25.00
N LEU A 131 29.41 2.69 -24.90
CA LEU A 131 28.60 2.18 -23.81
C LEU A 131 27.91 0.87 -24.26
N HIS A 132 28.31 -0.27 -23.68
CA HIS A 132 27.70 -1.57 -23.97
C HIS A 132 26.24 -1.63 -23.55
N MET A 133 25.39 -2.27 -24.35
CA MET A 133 24.00 -2.51 -23.97
C MET A 133 23.92 -3.73 -23.04
N LEU A 134 23.04 -3.71 -22.05
CA LEU A 134 22.83 -4.83 -21.13
C LEU A 134 21.43 -5.43 -21.29
N GLY A 135 21.36 -6.75 -21.37
CA GLY A 135 20.12 -7.53 -21.39
C GLY A 135 20.24 -8.77 -20.48
N PHE A 136 19.13 -9.43 -20.22
CA PHE A 136 19.05 -10.58 -19.32
C PHE A 136 18.77 -11.86 -20.10
N GLU A 137 19.58 -12.90 -19.91
CA GLU A 137 19.20 -14.25 -20.32
C GLU A 137 18.34 -14.87 -19.24
N VAL A 138 17.12 -15.25 -19.61
CA VAL A 138 16.14 -15.83 -18.68
C VAL A 138 15.81 -17.24 -19.14
N GLU A 139 15.95 -18.18 -18.21
CA GLU A 139 15.49 -19.56 -18.38
C GLU A 139 14.05 -19.67 -17.87
N PHE A 140 13.15 -20.15 -18.72
CA PHE A 140 11.76 -20.37 -18.32
C PHE A 140 11.65 -21.62 -17.46
N MET A 141 10.77 -21.57 -16.47
CA MET A 141 10.44 -22.74 -15.66
C MET A 141 9.43 -23.60 -16.42
N ASP A 142 9.86 -24.75 -16.93
CA ASP A 142 8.97 -25.75 -17.53
C ASP A 142 8.22 -26.47 -16.41
N PHE A 143 6.91 -26.23 -16.28
CA PHE A 143 6.05 -26.97 -15.32
C PHE A 143 5.62 -28.35 -15.86
N ASP A 144 5.88 -28.64 -17.14
CA ASP A 144 5.55 -29.90 -17.81
C ASP A 144 6.82 -30.71 -18.15
N SER A 145 7.42 -31.42 -17.19
CA SER A 145 8.19 -32.63 -17.53
C SER A 145 8.35 -33.59 -16.35
N THR A 146 7.42 -34.54 -16.24
CA THR A 146 7.77 -35.87 -15.75
C THR A 146 8.84 -36.48 -16.68
N LEU A 147 10.07 -36.65 -16.16
CA LEU A 147 11.12 -37.56 -16.66
C LEU A 147 11.29 -37.62 -18.19
N SER A 148 12.07 -36.71 -18.76
CA SER A 148 12.79 -36.99 -20.02
C SER A 148 14.03 -36.11 -20.13
N SER A 149 15.19 -36.72 -20.29
CA SER A 149 16.45 -36.06 -20.65
C SER A 149 16.33 -35.42 -22.03
N LYS A 150 15.84 -34.18 -22.11
CA LYS A 150 15.87 -33.37 -23.32
C LYS A 150 16.82 -32.20 -23.13
N LYS A 151 17.53 -31.85 -24.20
CA LYS A 151 18.55 -30.78 -24.27
C LYS A 151 18.03 -29.48 -23.64
N PRO A 152 18.88 -28.68 -22.97
CA PRO A 152 18.47 -27.43 -22.35
C PRO A 152 17.78 -26.53 -23.40
N ALA A 153 16.63 -25.98 -23.02
CA ALA A 153 15.92 -24.99 -23.83
C ALA A 153 16.85 -23.79 -24.12
N PRO A 154 16.76 -23.17 -25.30
CA PRO A 154 17.61 -22.02 -25.61
C PRO A 154 17.27 -20.86 -24.65
N LEU A 155 18.29 -20.35 -23.95
CA LEU A 155 18.17 -19.15 -23.13
C LEU A 155 17.73 -17.98 -24.02
N LEU A 156 16.64 -17.31 -23.64
CA LEU A 156 16.09 -16.19 -24.38
C LEU A 156 16.55 -14.88 -23.78
N LEU A 157 16.94 -13.94 -24.64
CA LEU A 157 17.48 -12.64 -24.26
C LEU A 157 16.35 -11.61 -24.16
N PHE A 158 16.23 -10.98 -22.99
CA PHE A 158 15.20 -9.99 -22.65
C PHE A 158 15.82 -8.64 -22.30
N SER A 159 15.11 -7.56 -22.61
CA SER A 159 15.50 -6.22 -22.15
C SER A 159 14.95 -5.93 -20.76
N ALA A 160 15.51 -4.93 -20.09
CA ALA A 160 14.99 -4.45 -18.81
C ALA A 160 13.50 -4.05 -18.89
N ALA A 161 13.02 -3.58 -20.05
CA ALA A 161 11.60 -3.26 -20.23
C ALA A 161 10.69 -4.50 -20.32
N ASP A 162 11.23 -5.68 -20.63
CA ASP A 162 10.47 -6.91 -20.77
C ASP A 162 10.26 -7.61 -19.42
N ILE A 163 11.04 -7.25 -18.39
CA ILE A 163 10.81 -7.71 -17.02
C ILE A 163 9.66 -6.90 -16.42
N VAL A 164 8.56 -7.58 -16.13
CA VAL A 164 7.35 -6.97 -15.55
C VAL A 164 7.36 -7.02 -14.02
N GLN A 165 8.10 -7.97 -13.44
CA GLN A 165 8.21 -8.15 -12.00
C GLN A 165 9.54 -8.83 -11.64
N VAL A 166 10.12 -8.42 -10.52
CA VAL A 166 11.23 -9.12 -9.85
C VAL A 166 10.66 -9.75 -8.58
N VAL A 167 10.85 -11.06 -8.41
CA VAL A 167 10.37 -11.83 -7.26
C VAL A 167 11.50 -11.85 -6.22
N PRO A 168 11.30 -11.32 -5.00
CA PRO A 168 12.35 -11.31 -3.98
C PRO A 168 12.76 -12.73 -3.59
N SER A 169 14.06 -13.01 -3.57
CA SER A 169 14.67 -14.32 -3.27
C SER A 169 14.50 -14.79 -1.82
N TYR A 170 13.60 -14.16 -1.04
CA TYR A 170 13.26 -14.52 0.34
C TYR A 170 11.77 -14.85 0.45
N SER A 171 11.37 -15.97 -0.14
CA SER A 171 10.12 -16.64 0.20
C SER A 171 10.46 -17.96 0.91
N PRO A 172 10.25 -18.10 2.23
CA PRO A 172 10.47 -19.37 2.92
C PRO A 172 9.24 -20.26 2.72
N VAL A 173 9.15 -20.88 1.55
CA VAL A 173 8.36 -22.10 1.36
C VAL A 173 9.37 -23.23 1.21
N GLY A 174 9.53 -24.03 2.27
CA GLY A 174 10.49 -25.12 2.32
C GLY A 174 10.19 -26.17 1.26
N LEU A 175 11.10 -26.33 0.29
CA LEU A 175 11.29 -27.60 -0.41
C LEU A 175 12.39 -28.36 0.31
N HIS A 176 11.97 -29.42 1.00
CA HIS A 176 12.81 -30.38 1.68
C HIS A 176 13.59 -31.18 0.63
N TRP A 177 14.93 -31.16 0.64
CA TRP A 177 15.73 -32.19 0.00
C TRP A 177 16.68 -32.82 1.03
N ARG A 178 16.51 -34.14 1.16
CA ARG A 178 17.27 -35.04 2.02
C ARG A 178 18.74 -35.06 1.61
N ASP A 179 19.60 -35.15 2.62
CA ASP A 179 21.00 -35.56 2.50
C ASP A 179 21.15 -36.93 1.80
N GLY A 180 22.14 -37.01 0.91
CA GLY A 180 22.59 -38.24 0.25
C GLY A 180 23.92 -38.00 -0.47
N ARG A 181 24.97 -38.72 -0.06
CA ARG A 181 26.39 -38.42 -0.25
C ARG A 181 26.95 -38.57 -1.69
N SER A 182 27.96 -37.72 -1.94
CA SER A 182 29.23 -37.89 -2.69
C SER A 182 29.25 -38.54 -4.09
N GLU A 183 29.72 -37.79 -5.08
CA GLU A 183 31.05 -37.99 -5.71
C GLU A 183 31.37 -36.86 -6.72
N SER A 184 32.57 -36.29 -6.60
CA SER A 184 33.29 -35.54 -7.67
C SER A 184 34.22 -36.56 -8.39
N PRO A 185 34.87 -36.32 -9.57
CA PRO A 185 35.29 -35.01 -10.10
C PRO A 185 35.38 -34.85 -11.64
N ASN A 186 35.63 -33.59 -12.07
CA ASN A 186 36.61 -33.12 -13.08
C ASN A 186 36.13 -32.16 -14.19
N LYS A 187 36.68 -30.93 -14.09
CA LYS A 187 37.27 -30.05 -15.14
C LYS A 187 36.28 -29.32 -16.07
N ARG A 188 36.39 -28.01 -16.34
CA ARG A 188 37.52 -27.05 -16.32
C ARG A 188 37.01 -25.60 -16.20
N ALA A 189 37.85 -24.76 -15.62
CA ALA A 189 37.65 -23.36 -15.26
C ALA A 189 37.58 -22.36 -16.44
N VAL A 190 36.86 -21.25 -16.26
CA VAL A 190 37.26 -19.90 -16.70
C VAL A 190 36.79 -18.86 -15.65
N THR A 191 37.52 -17.76 -15.59
CA THR A 191 37.88 -16.83 -14.51
C THR A 191 36.80 -15.95 -13.87
N ARG A 192 36.89 -15.85 -12.53
CA ARG A 192 36.24 -14.88 -11.63
C ARG A 192 36.85 -13.47 -11.78
N ILE A 193 36.03 -12.44 -11.57
CA ILE A 193 36.49 -11.08 -11.20
C ILE A 193 35.74 -10.68 -9.92
N ASN A 194 36.49 -10.53 -8.83
CA ASN A 194 36.08 -9.82 -7.60
C ASN A 194 36.73 -8.44 -7.62
N SER A 195 36.03 -7.43 -7.07
CA SER A 195 36.48 -6.13 -6.50
C SER A 195 35.42 -5.05 -6.82
N MET A 196 34.92 -4.14 -5.96
CA MET A 196 35.31 -3.43 -4.71
C MET A 196 34.12 -2.48 -4.35
N PRO A 197 34.14 -1.55 -3.35
CA PRO A 197 34.79 -1.49 -2.03
C PRO A 197 33.82 -1.10 -0.86
N ASN A 198 34.28 -1.30 0.39
CA ASN A 198 33.72 -0.71 1.62
C ASN A 198 34.46 0.59 1.98
N LEU A 199 33.73 1.62 2.42
CA LEU A 199 34.29 2.78 3.14
C LEU A 199 33.76 2.77 4.58
N GLY A 200 34.70 2.78 5.54
CA GLY A 200 34.41 2.91 6.97
C GLY A 200 34.39 4.36 7.46
N SER A 201 33.92 4.53 8.68
CA SER A 201 34.24 5.68 9.53
C SER A 201 34.42 5.18 10.97
N ASN A 202 35.38 5.77 11.67
CA ASN A 202 35.97 5.29 12.92
C ASN A 202 35.54 6.15 14.13
N THR A 203 35.44 5.49 15.29
CA THR A 203 35.63 5.97 16.69
C THR A 203 34.64 6.97 17.31
N LEU A 204 34.03 6.57 18.44
CA LEU A 204 34.46 7.01 19.79
C LEU A 204 33.74 6.24 20.91
N GLN A 205 34.37 6.27 22.08
CA GLN A 205 34.32 5.29 23.16
C GLN A 205 33.21 5.51 24.20
N ARG A 206 32.94 4.39 24.87
CA ARG A 206 32.17 4.10 26.08
C ARG A 206 32.76 4.79 27.33
N GLY A 207 31.91 5.37 28.17
CA GLY A 207 32.23 5.84 29.53
C GLY A 207 31.03 5.67 30.46
N ASN A 208 31.27 5.12 31.66
CA ASN A 208 30.27 4.64 32.62
C ASN A 208 29.67 5.73 33.54
N HIS A 209 28.50 5.38 34.10
CA HIS A 209 27.74 5.99 35.19
C HIS A 209 28.52 6.26 36.49
N THR A 210 28.10 7.30 37.25
CA THR A 210 27.72 7.20 38.69
C THR A 210 26.79 8.35 39.12
N GLU A 211 25.87 8.05 40.03
CA GLU A 211 24.83 8.90 40.65
C GLU A 211 25.29 9.62 41.94
N GLU A 212 24.48 10.59 42.42
CA GLU A 212 24.15 11.01 43.82
C GLU A 212 23.66 12.49 43.79
N GLY A 213 22.66 13.03 44.50
CA GLY A 213 21.67 12.58 45.48
C GLY A 213 21.00 13.80 46.20
N VAL A 214 19.66 13.80 46.27
CA VAL A 214 18.74 14.17 47.38
C VAL A 214 18.39 15.63 47.86
N ILE A 215 17.05 15.83 48.07
CA ILE A 215 16.23 16.62 49.07
C ILE A 215 15.56 17.98 48.71
N GLN A 216 14.25 17.87 48.40
CA GLN A 216 13.00 18.57 48.84
C GLN A 216 12.88 20.08 49.12
N GLY A 217 11.79 20.66 48.58
CA GLY A 217 11.00 21.76 49.15
C GLY A 217 9.79 22.14 48.26
N SER A 218 8.57 21.99 48.76
CA SER A 218 7.28 22.14 48.03
C SER A 218 6.69 23.56 48.09
N SER A 219 6.28 24.14 46.96
CA SER A 219 5.28 25.24 46.90
C SER A 219 4.65 25.41 45.50
N VAL A 220 3.33 25.25 45.42
CA VAL A 220 2.34 25.72 44.40
C VAL A 220 2.89 26.11 43.01
N SER A 221 2.67 25.25 42.01
CA SER A 221 3.18 25.35 40.64
C SER A 221 2.54 26.49 39.82
N GLN A 222 3.15 27.67 39.83
CA GLN A 222 3.07 28.58 38.67
C GLN A 222 4.19 28.17 37.71
N VAL A 223 3.85 27.80 36.48
CA VAL A 223 4.87 27.50 35.46
C VAL A 223 5.70 28.78 35.26
N PRO A 224 7.03 28.74 35.44
CA PRO A 224 7.87 29.92 35.25
C PRO A 224 7.83 30.35 33.79
N LEU A 225 7.54 31.62 33.56
CA LEU A 225 7.55 32.21 32.22
C LEU A 225 9.01 32.41 31.78
N GLU A 226 9.40 31.87 30.63
CA GLU A 226 10.77 31.92 30.11
C GLU A 226 10.84 32.50 28.68
N VAL A 227 12.04 32.86 28.22
CA VAL A 227 12.24 33.30 26.83
C VAL A 227 12.07 32.09 25.93
N GLY A 228 11.14 32.16 24.99
CA GLY A 228 10.70 31.04 24.15
C GLY A 228 9.31 30.50 24.51
N SER A 229 8.75 30.85 25.67
CA SER A 229 7.38 30.46 26.03
C SER A 229 6.37 31.03 25.03
N ILE A 230 5.43 30.19 24.59
CA ILE A 230 4.30 30.60 23.77
C ILE A 230 3.17 31.04 24.71
N VAL A 231 2.71 32.27 24.53
CA VAL A 231 1.81 32.92 25.48
C VAL A 231 0.64 33.56 24.76
N GLU A 232 -0.49 33.57 25.47
CA GLU A 232 -1.61 34.44 25.17
C GLU A 232 -1.64 35.61 26.16
N VAL A 233 -2.09 36.76 25.67
CA VAL A 233 -2.22 37.99 26.44
C VAL A 233 -3.58 38.61 26.15
N GLU A 234 -4.32 38.93 27.20
CA GLU A 234 -5.60 39.63 27.06
C GLU A 234 -5.37 41.14 26.92
N SER A 235 -5.80 41.71 25.78
CA SER A 235 -5.80 43.15 25.54
C SER A 235 -6.81 43.86 26.44
N THR A 236 -6.62 45.17 26.66
CA THR A 236 -7.58 46.03 27.38
C THR A 236 -8.96 46.11 26.71
N THR A 237 -9.08 45.68 25.46
CA THR A 237 -10.33 45.58 24.69
C THR A 237 -10.98 44.19 24.75
N GLY A 238 -10.46 43.25 25.56
CA GLY A 238 -10.96 41.88 25.67
C GLY A 238 -10.56 40.94 24.52
N ILE A 239 -9.67 41.39 23.63
CA ILE A 239 -9.15 40.59 22.51
C ILE A 239 -7.91 39.82 22.99
N ARG A 240 -7.86 38.50 22.74
CA ARG A 240 -6.71 37.65 23.05
C ARG A 240 -5.65 37.73 21.96
N LEU A 241 -4.44 38.07 22.35
CA LEU A 241 -3.27 38.20 21.48
C LEU A 241 -2.31 37.04 21.72
N TYR A 242 -1.71 36.51 20.66
CA TYR A 242 -0.86 35.33 20.72
C TYR A 242 0.55 35.64 20.20
N GLY A 243 1.55 35.07 20.85
CA GLY A 243 2.93 35.21 20.40
C GLY A 243 3.94 34.49 21.28
N VAL A 244 5.21 34.70 20.96
CA VAL A 244 6.35 34.06 21.63
C VAL A 244 7.12 35.07 22.45
N VAL A 245 7.43 34.73 23.70
CA VAL A 245 8.29 35.56 24.55
C VAL A 245 9.70 35.59 23.96
N ARG A 246 10.16 36.76 23.51
CA ARG A 246 11.53 36.99 22.98
C ARG A 246 12.45 37.67 23.97
N TRP A 247 11.88 38.28 25.02
CA TRP A 247 12.64 38.97 26.03
C TRP A 247 11.90 38.95 27.37
N LEU A 248 12.63 38.74 28.47
CA LEU A 248 12.12 38.88 29.84
C LEU A 248 13.10 39.71 30.65
N GLY A 249 12.59 40.69 31.36
CA GLY A 249 13.43 41.51 32.24
C GLY A 249 12.71 42.73 32.77
N VAL A 250 13.44 43.55 33.53
CA VAL A 250 12.92 44.81 34.06
C VAL A 250 13.19 45.93 33.06
N LEU A 251 12.12 46.52 32.51
CA LEU A 251 12.25 47.68 31.62
C LEU A 251 12.84 48.87 32.37
N LYS A 252 13.58 49.72 31.66
CA LYS A 252 14.22 50.91 32.22
C LYS A 252 13.17 51.82 32.88
N GLY A 253 13.24 51.98 34.20
CA GLY A 253 12.30 52.78 34.99
C GLY A 253 11.05 52.04 35.51
N LYS A 254 10.97 50.71 35.37
CA LYS A 254 9.92 49.87 35.97
C LYS A 254 10.51 49.03 37.12
N ARG A 255 9.64 48.55 38.01
CA ARG A 255 10.05 47.73 39.19
C ARG A 255 9.75 46.22 39.04
N ASN A 256 8.88 45.85 38.10
CA ASN A 256 8.44 44.47 37.89
C ASN A 256 9.04 43.90 36.59
N VAL A 257 9.01 42.57 36.44
CA VAL A 257 9.41 41.87 35.21
C VAL A 257 8.36 42.06 34.11
N TRP A 258 8.84 42.35 32.91
CA TRP A 258 8.07 42.51 31.68
C TRP A 258 8.49 41.45 30.67
N ALA A 259 7.53 40.99 29.88
CA ALA A 259 7.73 40.14 28.73
C ALA A 259 7.65 40.99 27.44
N GLY A 260 8.68 40.87 26.61
CA GLY A 260 8.67 41.30 25.22
C GLY A 260 8.24 40.11 24.36
N ILE A 261 7.09 40.23 23.71
CA ILE A 261 6.42 39.17 22.96
C ILE A 261 6.45 39.53 21.48
N GLU A 262 6.91 38.60 20.65
CA GLU A 262 6.74 38.66 19.20
C GLU A 262 5.40 38.01 18.84
N LEU A 263 4.46 38.81 18.34
CA LEU A 263 3.13 38.39 17.96
C LEU A 263 3.14 37.66 16.61
N ASP A 264 2.24 36.69 16.47
CA ASP A 264 2.08 35.90 15.23
C ASP A 264 1.64 36.79 14.04
N TYR A 265 0.99 37.92 14.32
CA TYR A 265 0.39 38.84 13.36
C TYR A 265 0.72 40.31 13.66
N GLU A 266 0.52 41.17 12.67
CA GLU A 266 0.80 42.61 12.76
C GLU A 266 -0.35 43.36 13.42
N ILE A 267 -0.02 44.23 14.38
CA ILE A 267 -0.99 45.10 15.07
C ILE A 267 -0.52 46.55 14.97
N ASN A 268 -1.40 47.43 14.49
CA ASN A 268 -1.13 48.86 14.41
C ASN A 268 -0.83 49.44 15.81
N GLY A 269 0.37 50.02 15.98
CA GLY A 269 0.84 50.59 17.24
C GLY A 269 1.81 49.71 18.04
N CYS A 270 2.06 48.47 17.60
CA CYS A 270 3.15 47.63 18.12
C CYS A 270 4.51 48.04 17.53
N SER A 271 5.61 47.67 18.19
CA SER A 271 6.97 48.03 17.74
C SER A 271 7.65 46.89 16.97
N ASP A 272 8.93 47.04 16.67
CA ASP A 272 9.82 46.06 16.03
C ASP A 272 10.80 45.41 17.04
N GLY A 273 10.44 45.43 18.32
CA GLY A 273 11.25 44.95 19.46
C GLY A 273 11.92 46.09 20.25
N THR A 274 11.56 47.33 19.95
CA THR A 274 11.98 48.55 20.65
C THR A 274 10.93 49.04 21.65
N CYS A 275 11.36 49.48 22.83
CA CYS A 275 10.49 50.11 23.83
C CYS A 275 11.21 51.31 24.47
N ALA A 276 10.55 52.46 24.55
CA ALA A 276 11.10 53.70 25.13
C ALA A 276 12.49 54.11 24.59
N GLY A 277 12.73 53.90 23.29
CA GLY A 277 13.99 54.26 22.62
C GLY A 277 15.14 53.27 22.79
N GLN A 278 14.93 52.13 23.46
CA GLN A 278 15.91 51.05 23.61
C GLN A 278 15.42 49.77 22.91
N ARG A 279 16.34 49.05 22.28
CA ARG A 279 16.06 47.76 21.63
C ARG A 279 16.26 46.61 22.62
N TYR A 280 15.26 45.74 22.75
CA TYR A 280 15.28 44.58 23.65
C TYR A 280 15.32 43.25 22.89
N PHE A 281 14.66 43.18 21.73
CA PHE A 281 14.76 42.08 20.77
C PHE A 281 14.54 42.63 19.35
N SER A 282 14.62 41.78 18.32
CA SER A 282 14.39 42.16 16.93
C SER A 282 13.33 41.26 16.31
N CYS A 283 12.30 41.86 15.70
CA CYS A 283 11.26 41.17 14.95
C CYS A 283 10.80 42.01 13.76
N LYS A 284 9.85 41.50 12.95
CA LYS A 284 9.20 42.30 11.90
C LYS A 284 8.42 43.47 12.53
N GLY A 285 8.34 44.60 11.83
CA GLY A 285 7.65 45.80 12.32
C GLY A 285 6.19 45.53 12.68
N ASN A 286 5.68 46.23 13.69
CA ASN A 286 4.31 46.09 14.21
C ASN A 286 3.98 44.72 14.84
N ARG A 287 4.98 43.98 15.34
CA ARG A 287 4.78 42.66 15.96
C ARG A 287 5.32 42.54 17.38
N ALA A 288 6.03 43.53 17.90
CA ALA A 288 6.50 43.49 19.28
C ALA A 288 5.50 44.13 20.23
N LEU A 289 5.16 43.37 21.28
CA LEU A 289 4.32 43.80 22.38
C LEU A 289 5.07 43.65 23.70
N PHE A 290 5.02 44.66 24.57
CA PHE A 290 5.59 44.61 25.91
C PHE A 290 4.48 44.62 26.96
N VAL A 291 4.40 43.58 27.78
CA VAL A 291 3.41 43.48 28.86
C VAL A 291 4.06 43.01 30.17
N PRO A 292 3.47 43.33 31.34
CA PRO A 292 3.89 42.73 32.60
C PRO A 292 3.83 41.20 32.53
N ALA A 293 4.85 40.49 33.01
CA ALA A 293 4.95 39.04 32.88
C ALA A 293 3.75 38.29 33.52
N ASN A 294 3.13 38.86 34.55
CA ASN A 294 1.93 38.32 35.20
C ASN A 294 0.63 38.47 34.37
N LYS A 295 0.68 39.13 33.21
CA LYS A 295 -0.43 39.23 32.26
C LYS A 295 -0.30 38.28 31.07
N CYS A 296 0.77 37.48 31.05
CA CYS A 296 0.94 36.41 30.09
C CYS A 296 0.40 35.12 30.71
N SER A 297 -0.51 34.45 30.02
CA SER A 297 -0.87 33.06 30.32
C SER A 297 -0.30 32.15 29.23
N PRO A 298 -0.02 30.88 29.55
CA PRO A 298 0.25 29.88 28.53
C PRO A 298 -0.87 29.89 27.48
N ASP A 299 -0.50 29.82 26.21
CA ASP A 299 -1.47 29.84 25.11
C ASP A 299 -2.46 28.67 25.26
N SER A 300 -3.73 29.00 25.51
CA SER A 300 -4.80 28.02 25.75
C SER A 300 -5.10 27.14 24.53
N ARG A 301 -4.63 27.55 23.33
CA ARG A 301 -4.69 26.73 22.10
C ARG A 301 -3.73 25.55 22.14
N LEU A 302 -2.73 25.58 23.03
CA LEU A 302 -1.67 24.57 23.15
C LEU A 302 -1.89 23.64 24.35
N GLY A 303 -3.13 23.42 24.79
CA GLY A 303 -3.44 22.60 25.95
C GLY A 303 -2.88 21.17 25.85
N CYS A 304 -1.69 20.95 26.42
CA CYS A 304 -1.12 19.71 26.97
C CYS A 304 0.31 19.98 27.49
N TYR A 305 0.47 20.47 28.73
CA TYR A 305 1.71 20.30 29.50
C TYR A 305 1.38 20.13 30.98
N GLU A 306 0.90 18.94 31.34
CA GLU A 306 1.42 18.30 32.54
C GLU A 306 2.45 17.30 32.04
N GLU A 307 3.65 17.27 32.61
CA GLU A 307 4.42 16.03 32.60
C GLU A 307 3.77 15.07 33.60
N PRO A 308 3.37 13.87 33.19
CA PRO A 308 3.39 12.73 34.08
C PRO A 308 4.66 11.91 33.80
N ALA A 309 5.35 11.56 34.88
CA ALA A 309 6.15 10.33 34.93
C ALA A 309 5.31 9.13 34.40
N PRO A 310 5.93 8.06 33.90
CA PRO A 310 5.31 7.12 32.96
C PRO A 310 4.16 6.34 33.60
N THR A 311 2.96 6.88 33.49
CA THR A 311 1.71 6.15 33.64
C THR A 311 0.82 6.56 32.49
N SER A 312 0.63 5.61 31.58
CA SER A 312 -0.18 5.76 30.37
C SER A 312 -1.57 6.33 30.72
N PRO A 313 -2.11 7.31 29.97
CA PRO A 313 -3.50 7.78 30.12
C PRO A 313 -4.54 6.74 29.66
N VAL A 314 -4.12 5.50 29.47
CA VAL A 314 -4.97 4.38 29.06
C VAL A 314 -5.54 3.73 30.32
N PRO A 315 -6.87 3.60 30.45
CA PRO A 315 -7.49 2.87 31.56
C PRO A 315 -6.81 1.50 31.73
N PRO A 316 -6.51 1.08 32.97
CA PRO A 316 -5.96 -0.25 33.23
C PRO A 316 -6.80 -1.30 32.51
N PHE A 317 -6.17 -2.08 31.64
CA PHE A 317 -6.83 -3.20 30.96
C PHE A 317 -6.61 -4.45 31.80
N GLU A 318 -7.67 -4.96 32.41
CA GLU A 318 -7.63 -6.27 33.03
C GLU A 318 -7.52 -7.34 31.93
N ASP A 319 -6.40 -8.05 31.95
CA ASP A 319 -6.09 -9.12 31.01
C ASP A 319 -6.94 -10.35 31.35
N SER A 320 -8.15 -10.37 30.80
CA SER A 320 -9.04 -11.52 30.85
C SER A 320 -8.64 -12.51 29.77
N ALA A 321 -8.54 -13.79 30.15
CA ALA A 321 -8.27 -14.88 29.21
C ALA A 321 -9.43 -15.17 28.24
N GLU A 322 -10.62 -14.58 28.47
CA GLU A 322 -11.80 -14.79 27.63
C GLU A 322 -11.83 -13.86 26.41
N ASP A 323 -12.21 -14.40 25.26
CA ASP A 323 -12.44 -13.62 24.03
C ASP A 323 -13.60 -12.63 24.23
N ALA A 324 -13.35 -11.35 23.94
CA ALA A 324 -14.39 -10.34 23.92
C ALA A 324 -15.27 -10.53 22.67
N PRO A 325 -16.60 -10.64 22.78
CA PRO A 325 -17.47 -10.67 21.61
C PRO A 325 -17.41 -9.34 20.85
N PRO A 326 -17.75 -9.32 19.54
CA PRO A 326 -17.90 -8.08 18.79
C PRO A 326 -18.92 -7.14 19.42
N ILE A 327 -18.68 -5.85 19.22
CA ILE A 327 -19.43 -4.79 19.89
C ILE A 327 -20.86 -4.75 19.32
N PRO A 328 -21.91 -4.81 20.16
CA PRO A 328 -23.29 -4.66 19.70
C PRO A 328 -23.51 -3.32 19.00
N GLU A 329 -24.37 -3.31 17.97
CA GLU A 329 -24.66 -2.11 17.17
C GLU A 329 -25.10 -0.91 18.03
N SER A 330 -25.88 -1.16 19.08
CA SER A 330 -26.37 -0.14 20.02
C SER A 330 -25.26 0.55 20.83
N GLU A 331 -24.14 -0.13 21.06
CA GLU A 331 -23.03 0.36 21.87
C GLU A 331 -21.86 0.86 21.01
N ALA A 332 -21.75 0.37 19.76
CA ALA A 332 -20.64 0.60 18.85
C ALA A 332 -20.30 2.09 18.68
N LEU A 333 -21.29 2.95 18.45
CA LEU A 333 -21.05 4.39 18.28
C LEU A 333 -20.51 5.04 19.55
N SER A 334 -21.06 4.69 20.72
CA SER A 334 -20.65 5.26 22.00
C SER A 334 -19.24 4.84 22.41
N LEU A 335 -18.84 3.62 22.06
CA LEU A 335 -17.56 3.04 22.44
C LEU A 335 -16.45 3.38 21.44
N LEU A 336 -16.74 3.32 20.14
CA LEU A 336 -15.74 3.42 19.08
C LEU A 336 -15.61 4.83 18.48
N VAL A 337 -16.64 5.65 18.40
CA VAL A 337 -16.54 6.92 17.65
C VAL A 337 -15.84 7.99 18.48
N GLY A 338 -14.88 8.69 17.86
CA GLY A 338 -14.17 9.81 18.44
C GLY A 338 -12.67 9.83 18.14
N ARG A 339 -11.99 10.85 18.66
CA ARG A 339 -10.52 10.94 18.69
C ARG A 339 -9.97 10.02 19.78
N MET A 340 -8.73 9.55 19.58
CA MET A 340 -8.11 8.54 20.45
C MET A 340 -8.98 7.27 20.58
N LYS A 341 -9.54 6.84 19.45
CA LYS A 341 -10.31 5.60 19.32
C LYS A 341 -9.77 4.75 18.17
N GLY A 342 -9.95 3.45 18.27
CA GLY A 342 -9.38 2.46 17.36
C GLY A 342 -7.95 2.08 17.71
N ILE A 343 -7.20 1.64 16.72
CA ILE A 343 -5.80 1.21 16.90
C ILE A 343 -4.87 2.40 16.63
N GLN A 344 -4.05 2.77 17.60
CA GLN A 344 -3.10 3.85 17.46
C GLN A 344 -1.94 3.45 16.54
N GLY A 345 -1.78 4.16 15.43
CA GLY A 345 -0.70 3.92 14.49
C GLY A 345 0.66 4.42 14.99
N HIS A 346 1.74 3.74 14.62
CA HIS A 346 3.11 4.10 14.92
C HIS A 346 4.09 3.49 13.91
N VAL A 347 4.93 4.34 13.30
CA VAL A 347 6.03 3.98 12.37
C VAL A 347 5.56 3.04 11.25
N ASN A 348 4.93 3.61 10.21
CA ASN A 348 4.47 2.88 9.02
C ASN A 348 3.56 1.67 9.33
N SER A 349 2.79 1.70 10.42
CA SER A 349 1.92 0.59 10.83
C SER A 349 0.54 0.56 10.17
N CYS A 350 0.16 1.58 9.40
CA CYS A 350 -1.22 1.76 8.95
C CYS A 350 -1.79 0.55 8.19
N TYR A 351 -0.96 -0.17 7.41
CA TYR A 351 -1.34 -1.41 6.73
C TYR A 351 -1.83 -2.48 7.72
N LEU A 352 -1.18 -2.59 8.88
CA LEU A 352 -1.49 -3.56 9.92
C LEU A 352 -2.68 -3.06 10.75
N ASP A 353 -2.68 -1.79 11.15
CA ASP A 353 -3.73 -1.20 11.98
C ASP A 353 -5.09 -1.27 11.27
N ALA A 354 -5.15 -0.81 10.02
CA ALA A 354 -6.38 -0.83 9.23
C ALA A 354 -6.85 -2.26 8.94
N THR A 355 -5.92 -3.19 8.69
CA THR A 355 -6.26 -4.61 8.46
C THR A 355 -6.80 -5.27 9.73
N LEU A 356 -6.12 -5.12 10.87
CA LEU A 356 -6.60 -5.67 12.14
C LEU A 356 -7.96 -5.09 12.53
N PHE A 357 -8.14 -3.78 12.38
CA PHE A 357 -9.42 -3.13 12.65
C PHE A 357 -10.51 -3.66 11.73
N SER A 358 -10.24 -3.81 10.42
CA SER A 358 -11.19 -4.34 9.45
C SER A 358 -11.61 -5.78 9.75
N LEU A 359 -10.67 -6.63 10.16
CA LEU A 359 -10.92 -8.05 10.42
C LEU A 359 -11.62 -8.30 11.76
N PHE A 360 -11.30 -7.54 12.81
CA PHE A 360 -11.68 -7.92 14.18
C PHE A 360 -12.54 -6.91 14.94
N SER A 361 -12.81 -5.71 14.41
CA SER A 361 -13.63 -4.74 15.17
C SER A 361 -15.08 -5.19 15.34
N SER A 362 -15.73 -5.67 14.27
CA SER A 362 -17.15 -6.05 14.25
C SER A 362 -17.46 -7.46 13.73
N SER A 363 -16.55 -8.11 13.01
CA SER A 363 -16.81 -9.44 12.43
C SER A 363 -16.57 -10.58 13.41
N LEU A 364 -17.57 -11.47 13.56
CA LEU A 364 -17.48 -12.74 14.30
C LEU A 364 -16.84 -13.87 13.47
N THR A 365 -16.87 -13.76 12.15
CA THR A 365 -16.49 -14.82 11.22
C THR A 365 -15.07 -15.31 11.49
N LEU A 366 -14.15 -14.38 11.70
CA LEU A 366 -12.74 -14.68 11.91
C LEU A 366 -12.43 -15.15 13.32
N ASP A 367 -13.22 -14.76 14.33
CA ASP A 367 -13.05 -15.27 15.69
C ASP A 367 -13.26 -16.80 15.71
N ASN A 368 -14.30 -17.27 15.05
CA ASN A 368 -14.62 -18.69 14.97
C ASN A 368 -13.55 -19.48 14.21
N ILE A 369 -13.01 -18.91 13.14
CA ILE A 369 -11.95 -19.52 12.34
C ILE A 369 -10.62 -19.60 13.11
N CYS A 370 -10.34 -18.57 13.92
CA CYS A 370 -9.06 -18.40 14.59
C CYS A 370 -9.01 -19.00 16.01
N ARG A 371 -10.14 -19.49 16.54
CA ARG A 371 -10.21 -20.15 17.84
C ARG A 371 -9.39 -21.43 17.86
N LYS A 372 -8.41 -21.49 18.76
CA LYS A 372 -7.64 -22.68 19.09
C LYS A 372 -7.72 -22.96 20.60
N PRO A 373 -7.65 -24.23 21.02
CA PRO A 373 -7.57 -24.56 22.44
C PRO A 373 -6.30 -23.95 23.06
N ALA A 374 -6.45 -23.34 24.24
CA ALA A 374 -5.44 -22.51 24.91
C ALA A 374 -4.07 -23.19 25.05
N ASP A 375 -4.03 -24.52 25.19
CA ASP A 375 -2.81 -25.31 25.34
C ASP A 375 -1.92 -25.37 24.09
N THR A 376 -2.44 -24.95 22.93
CA THR A 376 -1.73 -24.96 21.63
C THR A 376 -1.49 -23.57 21.06
N GLU A 377 -1.84 -22.53 21.82
CA GLU A 377 -1.85 -21.16 21.32
C GLU A 377 -0.46 -20.52 21.35
N LYS A 378 -0.04 -19.97 20.21
CA LYS A 378 1.26 -19.31 20.08
C LYS A 378 1.26 -17.99 20.87
N PRO A 379 2.41 -17.57 21.44
CA PRO A 379 2.52 -16.27 22.12
C PRO A 379 2.03 -15.08 21.27
N THR A 380 2.27 -15.15 19.96
CA THR A 380 1.83 -14.14 18.98
C THR A 380 0.31 -14.08 18.85
N ALA A 381 -0.38 -15.23 18.92
CA ALA A 381 -1.84 -15.29 18.88
C ALA A 381 -2.45 -14.74 20.20
N CYS A 382 -1.83 -15.05 21.34
CA CYS A 382 -2.23 -14.46 22.62
C CYS A 382 -2.11 -12.92 22.63
N THR A 383 -1.03 -12.37 22.09
CA THR A 383 -0.86 -10.91 21.96
C THR A 383 -1.94 -10.29 21.07
N LEU A 384 -2.27 -10.95 19.96
CA LEU A 384 -3.34 -10.49 19.07
C LEU A 384 -4.71 -10.54 19.76
N ARG A 385 -5.03 -11.62 20.50
CA ARG A 385 -6.25 -11.68 21.31
C ARG A 385 -6.33 -10.51 22.28
N LYS A 386 -5.24 -10.14 22.95
CA LYS A 386 -5.21 -8.97 23.84
C LYS A 386 -5.50 -7.66 23.10
N ILE A 387 -4.96 -7.50 21.89
CA ILE A 387 -5.26 -6.35 21.02
C ILE A 387 -6.75 -6.30 20.69
N VAL A 388 -7.32 -7.41 20.23
CA VAL A 388 -8.74 -7.51 19.86
C VAL A 388 -9.65 -7.28 21.07
N ASN A 389 -9.36 -7.92 22.21
CA ASN A 389 -10.12 -7.74 23.46
C ASN A 389 -10.08 -6.30 23.94
N ARG A 390 -8.91 -5.65 23.90
CA ARG A 390 -8.77 -4.26 24.29
C ARG A 390 -9.57 -3.34 23.34
N LEU A 391 -9.48 -3.58 22.03
CA LEU A 391 -10.26 -2.85 21.04
C LEU A 391 -11.77 -2.97 21.31
N ARG A 392 -12.27 -4.19 21.51
CA ARG A 392 -13.71 -4.44 21.68
C ARG A 392 -14.25 -3.99 23.04
N ARG A 393 -13.44 -3.97 24.10
CA ARG A 393 -13.89 -3.57 25.45
C ARG A 393 -13.68 -2.09 25.76
N GLN A 394 -12.63 -1.48 25.23
CA GLN A 394 -12.26 -0.08 25.56
C GLN A 394 -12.39 0.88 24.37
N GLY A 395 -12.48 0.36 23.15
CA GLY A 395 -12.52 1.15 21.93
C GLY A 395 -11.20 1.83 21.57
N PHE A 396 -10.09 1.50 22.24
CA PHE A 396 -8.76 2.05 21.96
C PHE A 396 -7.65 1.04 22.21
N VAL A 397 -6.66 0.97 21.32
CA VAL A 397 -5.44 0.15 21.49
C VAL A 397 -4.21 1.04 21.32
N PRO A 398 -3.30 1.10 22.31
CA PRO A 398 -2.08 1.90 22.20
C PRO A 398 -1.07 1.27 21.26
N ALA A 399 -0.25 2.12 20.64
CA ALA A 399 0.77 1.74 19.67
C ALA A 399 1.74 0.66 20.21
N ASP A 400 2.06 0.69 21.51
CA ASP A 400 2.97 -0.27 22.15
C ASP A 400 2.47 -1.72 22.06
N SER A 401 1.14 -1.93 22.11
CA SER A 401 0.55 -3.26 21.97
C SER A 401 0.78 -3.80 20.56
N VAL A 402 0.60 -2.96 19.54
CA VAL A 402 0.86 -3.28 18.14
C VAL A 402 2.36 -3.46 17.88
N ALA A 403 3.21 -2.60 18.44
CA ALA A 403 4.66 -2.70 18.30
C ALA A 403 5.21 -4.00 18.93
N LEU A 404 4.64 -4.45 20.06
CA LEU A 404 4.95 -5.76 20.62
C LEU A 404 4.55 -6.89 19.66
N PHE A 405 3.34 -6.84 19.11
CA PHE A 405 2.88 -7.83 18.14
C PHE A 405 3.77 -7.87 16.89
N ARG A 406 4.15 -6.71 16.33
CA ARG A 406 5.08 -6.60 15.20
C ARG A 406 6.43 -7.25 15.48
N ARG A 407 6.98 -7.08 16.68
CA ARG A 407 8.23 -7.76 17.10
C ARG A 407 8.09 -9.28 17.14
N GLN A 408 6.92 -9.79 17.51
CA GLN A 408 6.64 -11.23 17.59
C GLN A 408 6.37 -11.89 16.23
N LEU A 409 6.11 -11.11 15.17
CA LEU A 409 5.99 -11.65 13.80
C LEU A 409 7.35 -12.12 13.23
N GLY A 410 8.46 -11.76 13.89
CA GLY A 410 9.79 -12.36 13.68
C GLY A 410 10.52 -11.94 12.40
N CYS A 411 10.03 -10.92 11.69
CA CYS A 411 10.70 -10.36 10.52
C CYS A 411 11.03 -8.88 10.77
N ASP A 412 12.29 -8.49 10.62
CA ASP A 412 12.75 -7.13 10.92
C ASP A 412 12.04 -6.07 10.07
N THR A 413 11.69 -6.42 8.83
CA THR A 413 10.97 -5.51 7.93
C THR A 413 9.56 -5.17 8.44
N PHE A 414 8.90 -6.09 9.14
CA PHE A 414 7.60 -5.84 9.77
C PHE A 414 7.66 -4.87 10.94
N ARG A 415 8.85 -4.44 11.39
CA ARG A 415 8.99 -3.52 12.53
C ARG A 415 8.96 -2.05 12.12
N THR A 416 9.45 -1.73 10.92
CA THR A 416 9.73 -0.34 10.51
C THR A 416 9.23 -0.01 9.11
N GLU A 417 9.07 -0.99 8.24
CA GLU A 417 8.65 -0.76 6.85
C GLU A 417 7.13 -0.81 6.72
N GLU A 418 6.62 -0.06 5.75
CA GLU A 418 5.27 -0.26 5.23
C GLU A 418 5.23 -1.57 4.44
N LYS A 419 4.17 -2.35 4.61
CA LYS A 419 3.94 -3.61 3.90
C LYS A 419 2.56 -3.61 3.24
N ASP A 420 2.37 -4.52 2.31
CA ASP A 420 1.06 -4.73 1.70
C ASP A 420 0.15 -5.57 2.64
N PRO A 421 -1.14 -5.21 2.78
CA PRO A 421 -2.09 -5.92 3.62
C PRO A 421 -2.16 -7.44 3.38
N GLU A 422 -1.99 -7.91 2.14
CA GLU A 422 -2.03 -9.33 1.80
C GLU A 422 -0.84 -10.14 2.28
N GLU A 423 0.35 -9.54 2.33
CA GLU A 423 1.53 -10.18 2.91
C GLU A 423 1.26 -10.37 4.41
N PHE A 424 0.71 -9.35 5.06
CA PHE A 424 0.32 -9.41 6.46
C PHE A 424 -0.80 -10.43 6.71
N ILE A 425 -1.86 -10.45 5.90
CA ILE A 425 -2.99 -11.40 5.99
C ILE A 425 -2.48 -12.84 5.85
N THR A 426 -1.62 -13.10 4.86
CA THR A 426 -1.03 -14.43 4.65
C THR A 426 -0.23 -14.87 5.87
N LEU A 427 0.63 -13.99 6.40
CA LEU A 427 1.40 -14.27 7.62
C LEU A 427 0.50 -14.47 8.85
N LEU A 428 -0.55 -13.67 8.98
CA LEU A 428 -1.52 -13.73 10.07
C LEU A 428 -2.20 -15.11 10.09
N PHE A 429 -2.82 -15.53 8.99
CA PHE A 429 -3.53 -16.80 8.95
C PHE A 429 -2.59 -18.01 8.97
N GLN A 430 -1.48 -17.97 8.25
CA GLN A 430 -0.57 -19.12 8.15
C GLN A 430 0.31 -19.28 9.40
N LYS A 431 0.94 -18.20 9.87
CA LYS A 431 1.92 -18.27 10.96
C LYS A 431 1.33 -18.00 12.33
N VAL A 432 0.41 -17.05 12.47
CA VAL A 432 -0.18 -16.71 13.77
C VAL A 432 -1.27 -17.71 14.11
N PHE A 433 -2.29 -17.83 13.25
CA PHE A 433 -3.41 -18.72 13.50
C PHE A 433 -3.17 -20.15 13.03
N SER A 434 -2.29 -20.38 12.05
CA SER A 434 -2.09 -21.70 11.43
C SER A 434 -3.42 -22.35 11.01
N VAL A 435 -4.17 -21.59 10.21
CA VAL A 435 -5.42 -21.95 9.57
C VAL A 435 -5.10 -22.36 8.13
N GLU A 436 -5.88 -23.27 7.56
CA GLU A 436 -5.79 -23.58 6.13
C GLU A 436 -6.23 -22.39 5.26
N PRO A 437 -5.84 -22.34 3.97
CA PRO A 437 -6.30 -21.27 3.09
C PRO A 437 -7.82 -21.14 3.06
N LEU A 438 -8.32 -19.91 3.21
CA LEU A 438 -9.76 -19.60 3.26
C LEU A 438 -10.46 -19.82 1.92
N LEU A 439 -9.71 -19.71 0.82
CA LEU A 439 -10.20 -19.87 -0.54
C LEU A 439 -9.54 -21.10 -1.17
N LYS A 440 -10.36 -22.01 -1.67
CA LYS A 440 -9.93 -23.14 -2.51
C LYS A 440 -10.44 -22.91 -3.92
N LEU A 441 -9.51 -22.60 -4.82
CA LEU A 441 -9.80 -22.28 -6.21
C LEU A 441 -9.40 -23.45 -7.10
N ARG A 442 -10.33 -23.91 -7.93
CA ARG A 442 -10.09 -24.96 -8.93
C ARG A 442 -10.03 -24.33 -10.32
N SER A 443 -8.99 -24.67 -11.07
CA SER A 443 -8.86 -24.36 -12.49
C SER A 443 -9.61 -25.38 -13.36
N ALA A 444 -9.88 -25.06 -14.62
CA ALA A 444 -10.44 -26.02 -15.57
C ALA A 444 -9.57 -27.28 -15.81
N GLU A 445 -8.25 -27.19 -15.55
CA GLU A 445 -7.33 -28.31 -15.64
C GLU A 445 -7.42 -29.26 -14.42
N GLY A 446 -8.26 -28.92 -13.44
CA GLY A 446 -8.51 -29.74 -12.24
C GLY A 446 -7.50 -29.52 -11.12
N THR A 447 -6.58 -28.55 -11.25
CA THR A 447 -5.64 -28.18 -10.18
C THR A 447 -6.34 -27.30 -9.15
N SER A 448 -6.22 -27.66 -7.86
CA SER A 448 -6.73 -26.88 -6.73
C SER A 448 -5.59 -26.08 -6.09
N GLN A 449 -5.83 -24.79 -5.87
CA GLN A 449 -4.89 -23.88 -5.24
C GLN A 449 -5.56 -23.22 -4.03
N GLY A 450 -4.83 -23.19 -2.91
CA GLY A 450 -5.28 -22.53 -1.68
C GLY A 450 -4.69 -21.12 -1.55
N THR A 451 -5.53 -20.12 -1.29
CA THR A 451 -5.10 -18.75 -0.97
C THR A 451 -5.97 -18.13 0.14
N TYR A 452 -5.51 -17.03 0.74
CA TYR A 452 -6.28 -16.25 1.72
C TYR A 452 -7.00 -15.05 1.10
N THR A 453 -6.45 -14.51 0.01
CA THR A 453 -7.00 -13.37 -0.72
C THR A 453 -7.18 -13.72 -2.20
N PHE A 454 -8.12 -13.06 -2.86
CA PHE A 454 -8.37 -13.17 -4.29
C PHE A 454 -7.94 -11.89 -5.00
N GLN A 455 -6.94 -11.97 -5.87
CA GLN A 455 -6.53 -10.85 -6.71
C GLN A 455 -7.41 -10.76 -7.95
N ILE A 456 -8.03 -9.60 -8.20
CA ILE A 456 -8.69 -9.34 -9.47
C ILE A 456 -7.65 -9.21 -10.58
N PHE A 457 -7.78 -10.03 -11.62
CA PHE A 457 -6.99 -9.98 -12.85
C PHE A 457 -7.92 -9.99 -14.06
N LEU A 458 -7.84 -8.95 -14.89
CA LEU A 458 -8.63 -8.80 -16.11
C LEU A 458 -8.01 -7.74 -17.03
N GLU A 459 -8.47 -7.71 -18.28
CA GLU A 459 -8.10 -6.66 -19.25
C GLU A 459 -9.07 -5.49 -19.13
N LYS A 460 -8.55 -4.25 -19.18
CA LYS A 460 -9.35 -3.04 -18.92
C LYS A 460 -10.49 -2.88 -19.93
N GLU A 461 -10.28 -3.32 -21.17
CA GLU A 461 -11.22 -3.25 -22.28
C GLU A 461 -12.49 -4.09 -22.06
N GLN A 462 -12.44 -5.05 -21.13
CA GLN A 462 -13.57 -5.92 -20.80
C GLN A 462 -14.60 -5.22 -19.90
N MET A 463 -14.30 -4.02 -19.41
CA MET A 463 -15.08 -3.33 -18.37
C MET A 463 -15.51 -1.92 -18.75
N GLY A 464 -16.61 -1.48 -18.14
CA GLY A 464 -17.03 -0.07 -18.14
C GLY A 464 -16.10 0.83 -17.32
N ALA A 465 -16.35 2.13 -17.36
CA ALA A 465 -15.52 3.10 -16.64
C ALA A 465 -15.62 2.98 -15.09
N MET A 466 -16.75 2.49 -14.58
CA MET A 466 -17.04 2.37 -13.16
C MET A 466 -17.71 1.00 -12.87
N PRO A 467 -16.92 -0.09 -12.81
CA PRO A 467 -17.45 -1.44 -12.60
C PRO A 467 -17.83 -1.69 -11.15
N THR A 468 -18.74 -2.64 -10.92
CA THR A 468 -19.06 -3.16 -9.57
C THR A 468 -18.06 -4.25 -9.17
N VAL A 469 -17.92 -4.50 -7.86
CA VAL A 469 -17.06 -5.60 -7.37
C VAL A 469 -17.56 -6.96 -7.86
N GLN A 470 -18.88 -7.18 -7.94
CA GLN A 470 -19.45 -8.40 -8.55
C GLN A 470 -18.98 -8.58 -10.01
N GLN A 471 -19.06 -7.53 -10.83
CA GLN A 471 -18.63 -7.59 -12.23
C GLN A 471 -17.14 -7.93 -12.35
N LEU A 472 -16.31 -7.29 -11.52
CA LEU A 472 -14.87 -7.53 -11.47
C LEU A 472 -14.58 -9.00 -11.10
N LEU A 473 -15.23 -9.51 -10.05
CA LEU A 473 -15.06 -10.89 -9.58
C LEU A 473 -15.50 -11.90 -10.64
N ASP A 474 -16.72 -11.76 -11.18
CA ASP A 474 -17.28 -12.63 -12.20
C ASP A 474 -16.34 -12.72 -13.42
N THR A 475 -15.89 -11.56 -13.89
CA THR A 475 -15.03 -11.50 -15.08
C THR A 475 -13.65 -12.05 -14.81
N SER A 476 -13.08 -11.78 -13.64
CA SER A 476 -11.76 -12.31 -13.27
C SER A 476 -11.78 -13.84 -13.15
N CYS A 477 -12.79 -14.40 -12.47
CA CYS A 477 -12.96 -15.85 -12.37
C CYS A 477 -13.20 -16.51 -13.72
N LEU A 478 -14.09 -15.95 -14.57
CA LEU A 478 -14.38 -16.54 -15.88
C LEU A 478 -13.21 -16.42 -16.86
N SER A 479 -12.49 -15.30 -16.86
CA SER A 479 -11.30 -15.09 -17.69
C SER A 479 -10.15 -16.01 -17.29
N GLY A 480 -10.02 -16.31 -15.99
CA GLY A 480 -9.02 -17.24 -15.45
C GLY A 480 -9.45 -18.70 -15.41
N ASP A 481 -10.69 -19.00 -15.84
CA ASP A 481 -11.29 -20.33 -15.71
C ASP A 481 -11.19 -20.90 -14.28
N LEU A 482 -11.41 -20.03 -13.29
CA LEU A 482 -11.35 -20.32 -11.87
C LEU A 482 -12.76 -20.47 -11.29
N LYS A 483 -12.94 -21.47 -10.44
CA LYS A 483 -14.17 -21.70 -9.68
C LYS A 483 -13.84 -22.00 -8.21
N PHE A 484 -14.71 -21.60 -7.29
CA PHE A 484 -14.59 -21.94 -5.87
C PHE A 484 -15.02 -23.39 -5.64
N GLU A 485 -14.22 -24.17 -4.93
CA GLU A 485 -14.57 -25.55 -4.59
C GLU A 485 -15.68 -25.64 -3.54
N GLU A 486 -15.67 -24.70 -2.60
CA GLU A 486 -16.62 -24.55 -1.50
C GLU A 486 -16.95 -23.08 -1.25
N VAL A 487 -18.03 -22.81 -0.51
CA VAL A 487 -18.38 -21.45 -0.09
C VAL A 487 -17.35 -20.97 0.95
N PRO A 488 -16.56 -19.92 0.65
CA PRO A 488 -15.56 -19.44 1.59
C PRO A 488 -16.25 -18.79 2.78
N SER A 489 -15.73 -19.01 3.99
CA SER A 489 -16.28 -18.35 5.19
C SER A 489 -16.03 -16.84 5.18
N CYS A 490 -14.89 -16.42 4.62
CA CYS A 490 -14.51 -15.03 4.45
C CYS A 490 -13.81 -14.88 3.09
N LEU A 491 -14.25 -13.92 2.28
CA LEU A 491 -13.71 -13.64 0.96
C LEU A 491 -13.09 -12.23 0.93
N MET A 492 -11.79 -12.16 0.70
CA MET A 492 -11.03 -10.90 0.65
C MET A 492 -10.59 -10.63 -0.79
N VAL A 493 -11.20 -9.66 -1.45
CA VAL A 493 -11.01 -9.38 -2.87
C VAL A 493 -10.12 -8.15 -3.06
N GLN A 494 -8.94 -8.31 -3.67
CA GLN A 494 -8.01 -7.23 -3.96
C GLN A 494 -8.32 -6.57 -5.29
N MET A 495 -8.35 -5.24 -5.28
CA MET A 495 -8.64 -4.46 -6.48
C MET A 495 -7.46 -4.42 -7.44
N PRO A 496 -7.71 -4.31 -8.77
CA PRO A 496 -6.66 -4.35 -9.79
C PRO A 496 -5.85 -3.04 -9.78
N ARG A 497 -4.87 -2.98 -8.88
CA ARG A 497 -3.92 -1.88 -8.71
C ARG A 497 -2.51 -2.37 -9.06
N PHE A 498 -1.70 -1.50 -9.65
CA PHE A 498 -0.31 -1.79 -9.98
C PHE A 498 0.60 -0.73 -9.36
N GLY A 499 1.16 -1.05 -8.20
CA GLY A 499 1.92 -0.10 -7.37
C GLY A 499 1.10 1.11 -6.91
N ASN A 500 1.78 2.11 -6.35
CA ASN A 500 1.12 3.21 -5.63
C ASN A 500 0.50 4.29 -6.54
N LYS A 501 0.72 4.21 -7.86
CA LYS A 501 0.34 5.24 -8.83
C LYS A 501 -0.70 4.80 -9.85
N TYR A 502 -0.81 3.50 -10.12
CA TYR A 502 -1.71 3.00 -11.16
C TYR A 502 -2.90 2.27 -10.56
N LYS A 503 -4.08 2.85 -10.76
CA LYS A 503 -5.37 2.22 -10.53
C LYS A 503 -5.97 1.87 -11.90
N MET A 504 -6.34 0.62 -12.13
CA MET A 504 -6.94 0.23 -13.42
C MET A 504 -8.24 1.00 -13.69
N PHE A 505 -9.06 1.16 -12.64
CA PHE A 505 -10.30 1.93 -12.62
C PHE A 505 -10.15 3.11 -11.66
N SER A 506 -10.65 4.28 -12.08
CA SER A 506 -10.65 5.47 -11.23
C SER A 506 -11.69 5.37 -10.11
N HIS A 507 -12.77 4.61 -10.35
CA HIS A 507 -13.87 4.41 -9.42
C HIS A 507 -14.34 2.96 -9.50
N ILE A 508 -14.60 2.34 -8.36
CA ILE A 508 -15.17 0.99 -8.26
C ILE A 508 -16.38 1.07 -7.33
N ILE A 509 -17.51 0.51 -7.78
CA ILE A 509 -18.74 0.51 -7.00
C ILE A 509 -18.70 -0.72 -6.06
N PRO A 510 -18.73 -0.52 -4.73
CA PRO A 510 -18.81 -1.62 -3.79
C PRO A 510 -20.13 -2.38 -3.97
N SER A 511 -20.05 -3.69 -4.14
CA SER A 511 -21.23 -4.56 -4.05
C SER A 511 -21.48 -4.82 -2.58
N THR A 512 -22.65 -4.43 -2.04
CA THR A 512 -22.99 -4.69 -0.63
C THR A 512 -23.22 -6.17 -0.35
N GLU A 513 -23.64 -6.89 -1.39
CA GLU A 513 -23.78 -8.34 -1.42
C GLU A 513 -23.07 -8.88 -2.65
N LEU A 514 -22.36 -10.00 -2.50
CA LEU A 514 -21.80 -10.77 -3.60
C LEU A 514 -22.57 -12.07 -3.73
N ASP A 515 -22.92 -12.42 -4.96
CA ASP A 515 -23.47 -13.72 -5.31
C ASP A 515 -22.39 -14.57 -5.97
N ILE A 516 -21.96 -15.62 -5.27
CA ILE A 516 -20.90 -16.51 -5.74
C ILE A 516 -21.44 -17.84 -6.29
N THR A 517 -22.77 -17.98 -6.37
CA THR A 517 -23.44 -19.24 -6.76
C THR A 517 -22.89 -19.78 -8.07
N ASP A 518 -22.77 -18.91 -9.07
CA ASP A 518 -22.37 -19.26 -10.44
C ASP A 518 -20.83 -19.40 -10.58
N LEU A 519 -20.10 -19.10 -9.50
CA LEU A 519 -18.64 -19.25 -9.39
C LEU A 519 -18.24 -20.54 -8.66
N LEU A 520 -19.18 -21.31 -8.11
CA LEU A 520 -18.90 -22.59 -7.45
C LEU A 520 -18.75 -23.75 -8.48
N CYS A 521 -17.89 -24.72 -8.18
CA CYS A 521 -17.63 -25.89 -9.04
C CYS A 521 -18.81 -26.87 -9.12
N HIS A 522 -19.59 -26.99 -8.05
CA HIS A 522 -20.60 -28.04 -7.88
C HIS A 522 -22.01 -27.48 -7.69
N SER A 523 -22.21 -26.19 -7.98
CA SER A 523 -23.53 -25.58 -7.92
C SER A 523 -24.38 -25.98 -9.12
N GLN A 524 -25.67 -26.22 -8.88
CA GLN A 524 -26.65 -26.25 -9.94
C GLN A 524 -26.86 -24.83 -10.45
N ARG A 525 -26.84 -24.65 -11.77
CA ARG A 525 -26.92 -23.33 -12.38
C ARG A 525 -28.16 -23.19 -13.24
N GLU A 526 -28.77 -22.02 -13.19
CA GLU A 526 -29.98 -21.72 -13.94
C GLU A 526 -29.65 -21.01 -15.25
N CYS A 527 -30.30 -21.46 -16.32
CA CYS A 527 -30.25 -20.82 -17.61
C CYS A 527 -30.79 -19.40 -17.49
N PHE A 528 -29.96 -18.43 -17.86
CA PHE A 528 -30.25 -16.99 -17.83
C PHE A 528 -31.55 -16.58 -18.54
N ILE A 529 -32.01 -17.38 -19.52
CA ILE A 529 -33.20 -17.09 -20.32
C ILE A 529 -34.47 -17.76 -19.77
N CYS A 530 -34.39 -19.03 -19.38
CA CYS A 530 -35.58 -19.84 -19.09
C CYS A 530 -35.62 -20.46 -17.69
N GLY A 531 -34.60 -20.24 -16.85
CA GLY A 531 -34.53 -20.76 -15.48
C GLY A 531 -34.22 -22.26 -15.35
N ARG A 532 -34.32 -23.05 -16.43
CA ARG A 532 -33.97 -24.48 -16.44
C ARG A 532 -32.46 -24.69 -16.26
N SER A 533 -32.02 -25.91 -15.96
CA SER A 533 -30.59 -26.23 -15.78
C SER A 533 -29.72 -25.72 -16.94
N ALA A 534 -28.68 -24.96 -16.62
CA ALA A 534 -27.68 -24.51 -17.58
C ALA A 534 -26.69 -25.64 -17.88
N GLU A 535 -26.25 -25.71 -19.13
CA GLU A 535 -25.29 -26.68 -19.65
C GLU A 535 -24.08 -25.99 -20.29
N HIS A 536 -24.20 -24.70 -20.62
CA HIS A 536 -23.18 -23.91 -21.29
C HIS A 536 -23.00 -22.58 -20.56
N GLU A 537 -21.77 -22.06 -20.51
CA GLU A 537 -21.46 -20.68 -20.11
C GLU A 537 -20.70 -19.96 -21.22
N CYS A 538 -20.91 -18.65 -21.38
CA CYS A 538 -20.26 -17.87 -22.42
C CYS A 538 -19.74 -16.54 -21.87
N LEU A 539 -18.41 -16.47 -21.67
CA LEU A 539 -17.71 -15.26 -21.22
C LEU A 539 -17.95 -14.07 -22.17
N GLN A 540 -17.95 -14.31 -23.48
CA GLN A 540 -18.15 -13.24 -24.48
C GLN A 540 -19.56 -12.64 -24.46
N CYS A 541 -20.55 -13.33 -23.87
CA CYS A 541 -21.87 -12.76 -23.65
C CYS A 541 -21.93 -11.83 -22.43
N LEU A 542 -20.97 -11.89 -21.49
CA LEU A 542 -20.97 -11.11 -20.25
C LEU A 542 -21.04 -9.58 -20.47
N PRO A 543 -20.26 -8.98 -21.39
CA PRO A 543 -20.33 -7.53 -21.65
C PRO A 543 -21.51 -7.10 -22.54
N ASP A 544 -22.33 -8.04 -23.05
CA ASP A 544 -23.43 -7.72 -23.97
C ASP A 544 -24.57 -6.99 -23.25
N ARG A 545 -24.69 -5.68 -23.48
CA ARG A 545 -25.70 -4.81 -22.87
C ARG A 545 -27.15 -5.11 -23.28
N LYS A 546 -27.38 -5.87 -24.36
CA LYS A 546 -28.74 -6.33 -24.71
C LYS A 546 -29.21 -7.45 -23.78
N LEU A 547 -28.27 -8.12 -23.14
CA LEU A 547 -28.52 -8.99 -22.00
C LEU A 547 -28.28 -8.15 -20.72
N GLN A 548 -28.93 -8.48 -19.60
CA GLN A 548 -28.70 -7.73 -18.36
C GLN A 548 -27.19 -7.73 -18.02
N PRO A 549 -26.52 -6.56 -17.91
CA PRO A 549 -25.09 -6.51 -17.66
C PRO A 549 -24.68 -7.18 -16.35
N GLY A 550 -23.45 -7.71 -16.30
CA GLY A 550 -22.79 -8.07 -15.04
C GLY A 550 -23.27 -9.33 -14.32
N ARG A 551 -24.13 -10.15 -14.96
CA ARG A 551 -24.42 -11.51 -14.51
C ARG A 551 -23.80 -12.54 -15.45
N ILE A 552 -23.18 -13.58 -14.90
CA ILE A 552 -22.67 -14.72 -15.66
C ILE A 552 -23.72 -15.24 -16.64
N LYS A 553 -23.28 -15.46 -17.89
CA LYS A 553 -24.15 -15.82 -19.00
C LYS A 553 -24.09 -17.31 -19.27
N GLN A 554 -25.11 -17.99 -18.77
CA GLN A 554 -25.22 -19.43 -18.84
C GLN A 554 -26.58 -19.87 -19.38
N TYR A 555 -26.58 -20.96 -20.13
CA TYR A 555 -27.69 -21.35 -20.96
C TYR A 555 -27.90 -22.86 -20.95
N CYS A 556 -29.16 -23.31 -21.00
CA CYS A 556 -29.46 -24.66 -21.43
C CYS A 556 -29.13 -24.82 -22.93
N SER A 557 -28.99 -26.05 -23.41
CA SER A 557 -28.61 -26.32 -24.82
C SER A 557 -29.50 -25.58 -25.85
N ILE A 558 -30.80 -25.48 -25.59
CA ILE A 558 -31.77 -24.80 -26.48
C ILE A 558 -31.52 -23.28 -26.48
N CYS A 559 -31.46 -22.66 -25.31
CA CYS A 559 -31.26 -21.21 -25.19
C CYS A 559 -29.88 -20.79 -25.69
N ASN A 560 -28.85 -21.60 -25.46
CA ASN A 560 -27.51 -21.38 -25.99
C ASN A 560 -27.56 -21.22 -27.52
N SER A 561 -28.20 -22.18 -28.18
CA SER A 561 -28.37 -22.19 -29.64
C SER A 561 -29.16 -20.98 -30.14
N GLN A 562 -30.18 -20.54 -29.40
CA GLN A 562 -31.01 -19.38 -29.80
C GLN A 562 -30.27 -18.04 -29.62
N VAL A 563 -29.58 -17.86 -28.50
CA VAL A 563 -28.86 -16.61 -28.19
C VAL A 563 -27.71 -16.37 -29.16
N HIS A 564 -26.98 -17.43 -29.53
CA HIS A 564 -25.83 -17.36 -30.44
C HIS A 564 -26.20 -17.37 -31.93
N LYS A 565 -27.47 -17.53 -32.29
CA LYS A 565 -27.95 -17.24 -33.66
C LYS A 565 -27.95 -15.74 -33.98
N HIS A 566 -27.99 -14.89 -32.97
CA HIS A 566 -27.99 -13.44 -33.15
C HIS A 566 -26.68 -12.97 -33.83
N PRO A 567 -26.72 -12.12 -34.87
CA PRO A 567 -25.53 -11.77 -35.67
C PRO A 567 -24.33 -11.29 -34.84
N CYS A 568 -24.57 -10.49 -33.79
CA CYS A 568 -23.49 -10.00 -32.92
C CYS A 568 -22.86 -11.05 -32.00
N ARG A 569 -23.40 -12.27 -31.92
CA ARG A 569 -22.99 -13.33 -30.99
C ARG A 569 -22.58 -14.63 -31.69
N GLN A 570 -22.63 -14.69 -33.01
CA GLN A 570 -22.27 -15.89 -33.80
C GLN A 570 -20.79 -16.27 -33.68
N GLY A 571 -19.93 -15.30 -33.38
CA GLY A 571 -18.49 -15.52 -33.17
C GLY A 571 -18.11 -15.82 -31.71
N HIS A 572 -19.09 -16.07 -30.84
CA HIS A 572 -18.80 -16.45 -29.46
C HIS A 572 -18.52 -17.96 -29.37
N ASP A 573 -17.73 -18.35 -28.36
CA ASP A 573 -17.36 -19.73 -28.05
C ASP A 573 -17.90 -20.13 -26.66
N PRO A 574 -19.13 -20.66 -26.57
CA PRO A 574 -19.70 -21.10 -25.30
C PRO A 574 -19.02 -22.38 -24.80
N LYS A 575 -18.55 -22.38 -23.55
CA LYS A 575 -17.97 -23.53 -22.88
C LYS A 575 -19.04 -24.42 -22.26
N VAL A 576 -18.84 -25.73 -22.30
CA VAL A 576 -19.72 -26.70 -21.64
C VAL A 576 -19.43 -26.71 -20.14
N LEU A 577 -20.48 -26.64 -19.33
CA LEU A 577 -20.39 -26.75 -17.88
C LEU A 577 -20.20 -28.20 -17.47
N THR A 578 -19.22 -28.47 -16.59
CA THR A 578 -19.06 -29.79 -15.99
C THR A 578 -20.30 -30.09 -15.14
N ALA A 579 -21.00 -31.18 -15.46
CA ALA A 579 -22.24 -31.53 -14.77
C ALA A 579 -22.00 -31.67 -13.26
N ALA A 580 -22.78 -30.94 -12.46
CA ALA A 580 -22.85 -31.21 -11.03
C ALA A 580 -23.29 -32.67 -10.85
N ALA A 581 -22.55 -33.44 -10.05
CA ALA A 581 -22.88 -34.83 -9.75
C ALA A 581 -24.35 -34.88 -9.31
N SER A 582 -25.17 -35.62 -10.05
CA SER A 582 -26.62 -35.61 -9.96
C SER A 582 -27.10 -35.77 -8.52
N ARG A 583 -27.66 -34.70 -7.95
CA ARG A 583 -28.67 -34.82 -6.91
C ARG A 583 -29.94 -34.21 -7.47
N ALA A 584 -30.93 -35.08 -7.66
CA ALA A 584 -32.29 -34.68 -7.96
C ALA A 584 -32.77 -33.78 -6.82
N ALA A 585 -32.92 -32.49 -7.10
CA ALA A 585 -33.69 -31.57 -6.29
C ALA A 585 -34.53 -30.74 -7.25
N ASP A 586 -35.81 -31.08 -7.35
CA ASP A 586 -36.83 -30.40 -8.15
C ASP A 586 -37.24 -29.05 -7.49
N GLY A 587 -36.26 -28.34 -6.92
CA GLY A 587 -36.43 -27.13 -6.12
C GLY A 587 -35.59 -25.96 -6.67
N PRO A 588 -35.92 -24.72 -6.27
CA PRO A 588 -35.18 -23.53 -6.69
C PRO A 588 -33.70 -23.63 -6.26
N VAL A 589 -32.79 -23.14 -7.09
CA VAL A 589 -31.35 -23.15 -6.78
C VAL A 589 -31.09 -22.29 -5.54
N SER A 590 -30.52 -22.89 -4.50
CA SER A 590 -30.06 -22.16 -3.32
C SER A 590 -28.93 -21.21 -3.73
N ARG A 591 -29.17 -19.90 -3.65
CA ARG A 591 -28.16 -18.89 -3.95
C ARG A 591 -27.21 -18.77 -2.77
N SER A 592 -25.91 -18.78 -3.03
CA SER A 592 -24.86 -18.55 -2.05
C SER A 592 -24.41 -17.09 -2.17
N THR A 593 -24.86 -16.27 -1.23
CA THR A 593 -24.49 -14.85 -1.14
C THR A 593 -23.53 -14.60 0.02
N MET A 594 -22.78 -13.50 -0.07
CA MET A 594 -21.88 -13.00 0.97
C MET A 594 -22.11 -11.50 1.16
N GLU A 595 -22.01 -11.02 2.40
CA GLU A 595 -22.22 -9.60 2.73
C GLU A 595 -20.90 -8.85 2.89
N LEU A 596 -20.86 -7.61 2.40
CA LEU A 596 -19.73 -6.71 2.59
C LEU A 596 -19.71 -6.21 4.04
N PHE A 597 -18.61 -6.44 4.74
CA PHE A 597 -18.46 -5.98 6.12
C PHE A 597 -17.30 -5.00 6.32
N ALA A 598 -16.29 -4.99 5.44
CA ALA A 598 -15.21 -4.02 5.52
C ALA A 598 -14.59 -3.70 4.16
N VAL A 599 -14.03 -2.49 4.05
CA VAL A 599 -13.28 -2.03 2.87
C VAL A 599 -11.99 -1.37 3.32
N LEU A 600 -10.86 -1.93 2.91
CA LEU A 600 -9.55 -1.30 3.04
C LEU A 600 -9.37 -0.32 1.88
N CYS A 601 -8.97 0.91 2.19
CA CYS A 601 -8.65 1.93 1.21
C CYS A 601 -7.21 2.41 1.39
N ILE A 602 -6.56 2.75 0.28
CA ILE A 602 -5.23 3.35 0.27
C ILE A 602 -5.23 4.66 -0.52
N HIS A 603 -4.78 5.71 0.15
CA HIS A 603 -4.44 6.98 -0.48
C HIS A 603 -2.92 7.16 -0.45
N THR A 604 -2.28 7.08 -1.62
CA THR A 604 -0.81 7.12 -1.86
C THR A 604 0.02 6.06 -1.13
N SER A 605 0.05 6.08 0.20
CA SER A 605 0.87 5.24 1.08
C SER A 605 0.26 5.16 2.50
N HIS A 606 -1.02 5.49 2.65
CA HIS A 606 -1.69 5.46 3.93
C HIS A 606 -2.98 4.65 3.84
N TYR A 607 -3.01 3.55 4.59
CA TYR A 607 -4.16 2.67 4.67
C TYR A 607 -5.15 3.18 5.72
N VAL A 608 -6.42 3.19 5.33
CA VAL A 608 -7.57 3.47 6.17
C VAL A 608 -8.63 2.43 5.89
N CYS A 609 -9.69 2.37 6.69
CA CYS A 609 -10.77 1.45 6.39
C CYS A 609 -12.16 1.96 6.71
N PHE A 610 -13.13 1.35 6.03
CA PHE A 610 -14.54 1.44 6.31
C PHE A 610 -14.99 0.10 6.87
N VAL A 611 -15.73 0.11 7.98
CA VAL A 611 -16.23 -1.11 8.59
C VAL A 611 -17.72 -0.97 8.89
N LYS A 612 -18.47 -2.03 8.59
CA LYS A 612 -19.87 -2.19 8.96
C LYS A 612 -19.93 -2.73 10.39
N TYR A 613 -20.50 -1.96 11.32
CA TYR A 613 -20.55 -2.31 12.74
C TYR A 613 -21.90 -2.92 13.18
N GLY A 614 -22.86 -3.03 12.26
CA GLY A 614 -24.17 -3.62 12.52
C GLY A 614 -24.91 -3.93 11.22
N PRO A 615 -26.01 -4.70 11.27
CA PRO A 615 -26.78 -5.10 10.09
C PRO A 615 -27.40 -3.91 9.33
N GLY A 616 -27.66 -2.79 10.03
CA GLY A 616 -28.28 -1.62 9.45
C GLY A 616 -27.53 -1.06 8.23
N PRO A 617 -28.25 -0.57 7.20
CA PRO A 617 -27.60 -0.05 6.00
C PRO A 617 -26.73 1.17 6.28
N ARG A 618 -27.05 1.96 7.32
CA ARG A 618 -26.33 3.17 7.75
C ARG A 618 -25.20 2.90 8.75
N SER A 619 -24.96 1.64 9.08
CA SER A 619 -24.12 1.25 10.22
C SER A 619 -22.66 1.13 9.80
N TRP A 620 -22.10 2.24 9.32
CA TRP A 620 -20.74 2.37 8.83
C TRP A 620 -19.90 3.32 9.69
N ILE A 621 -18.66 2.92 9.92
CA ILE A 621 -17.61 3.74 10.54
C ILE A 621 -16.38 3.80 9.64
N PHE A 622 -15.73 4.94 9.65
CA PHE A 622 -14.44 5.20 9.00
C PHE A 622 -13.35 5.27 10.07
N PHE A 623 -12.26 4.53 9.87
CA PHE A 623 -11.12 4.47 10.79
C PHE A 623 -9.83 4.93 10.11
N ASP A 624 -9.11 5.82 10.78
CA ASP A 624 -7.78 6.28 10.41
C ASP A 624 -6.83 6.18 11.62
N SER A 625 -5.80 5.35 11.52
CA SER A 625 -4.87 5.09 12.63
C SER A 625 -3.89 6.24 12.90
N MET A 626 -3.77 7.19 11.96
CA MET A 626 -2.87 8.33 12.01
C MET A 626 -3.59 9.62 11.59
N ALA A 627 -4.84 9.77 12.02
CA ALA A 627 -5.71 10.88 11.65
C ALA A 627 -5.14 12.26 12.02
N ASP A 628 -4.42 12.32 13.15
CA ASP A 628 -3.78 13.52 13.65
C ASP A 628 -2.50 13.15 14.43
N ARG A 629 -1.71 14.13 14.85
CA ARG A 629 -0.46 13.93 15.57
C ARG A 629 -0.26 14.97 16.67
N CYS A 630 0.11 14.50 17.86
CA CYS A 630 0.51 15.36 18.97
C CYS A 630 2.03 15.32 19.12
N GLY A 631 2.67 16.48 19.30
CA GLY A 631 4.12 16.59 19.46
C GLY A 631 4.91 16.64 18.15
N ASP A 632 6.24 16.77 18.28
CA ASP A 632 7.16 16.93 17.14
C ASP A 632 7.65 15.58 16.59
N ASP A 633 8.45 15.61 15.50
CA ASP A 633 8.99 14.42 14.82
C ASP A 633 9.83 13.48 15.70
N GLN A 634 10.27 13.93 16.88
CA GLN A 634 11.16 13.16 17.75
C GLN A 634 10.42 12.55 18.95
N ASN A 635 9.46 13.26 19.55
CA ASN A 635 8.73 12.83 20.75
C ASN A 635 7.20 12.80 20.59
N GLY A 636 6.69 12.98 19.37
CA GLY A 636 5.26 12.98 19.09
C GLY A 636 4.65 11.60 18.87
N TYR A 637 3.34 11.49 19.12
CA TYR A 637 2.53 10.29 18.91
C TYR A 637 1.32 10.58 18.02
N ASN A 638 0.88 9.57 17.28
CA ASN A 638 -0.29 9.69 16.43
C ASN A 638 -1.58 9.56 17.25
N ILE A 639 -2.61 10.26 16.81
CA ILE A 639 -3.96 10.23 17.35
C ILE A 639 -4.84 9.51 16.33
N PRO A 640 -5.30 8.28 16.61
CA PRO A 640 -6.25 7.60 15.75
C PRO A 640 -7.64 8.22 15.92
N GLU A 641 -8.45 8.17 14.87
CA GLU A 641 -9.81 8.67 14.88
C GLU A 641 -10.76 7.70 14.19
N ILE A 642 -11.93 7.51 14.81
CA ILE A 642 -13.05 6.80 14.20
C ILE A 642 -14.21 7.79 14.04
N ARG A 643 -14.77 7.85 12.83
CA ARG A 643 -15.91 8.71 12.51
C ARG A 643 -17.07 7.85 12.02
N ALA A 644 -18.28 8.12 12.53
CA ALA A 644 -19.49 7.55 11.94
C ALA A 644 -19.68 8.12 10.53
N CYS A 645 -20.01 7.27 9.57
CA CYS A 645 -20.21 7.68 8.18
C CYS A 645 -21.49 7.07 7.57
N PRO A 646 -22.69 7.37 8.13
CA PRO A 646 -23.95 6.84 7.63
C PRO A 646 -24.22 7.21 6.16
N GLU A 647 -23.62 8.28 5.66
CA GLU A 647 -23.69 8.70 4.25
C GLU A 647 -23.13 7.66 3.29
N VAL A 648 -22.17 6.83 3.73
CA VAL A 648 -21.68 5.67 2.94
C VAL A 648 -22.80 4.66 2.76
N GLY A 649 -23.50 4.35 3.84
CA GLY A 649 -24.65 3.45 3.82
C GLY A 649 -25.80 3.95 2.96
N GLU A 650 -26.16 5.23 3.11
CA GLU A 650 -27.19 5.88 2.29
C GLU A 650 -26.83 5.90 0.81
N PHE A 651 -25.55 6.10 0.48
CA PHE A 651 -25.07 6.02 -0.89
C PHE A 651 -25.20 4.60 -1.43
N LEU A 652 -24.65 3.60 -0.73
CA LEU A 652 -24.66 2.19 -1.16
C LEU A 652 -26.06 1.56 -1.24
N SER A 653 -27.06 2.16 -0.58
CA SER A 653 -28.46 1.70 -0.64
C SER A 653 -29.18 2.10 -1.94
N ARG A 654 -28.55 2.90 -2.81
CA ARG A 654 -29.14 3.34 -4.09
C ARG A 654 -29.03 2.24 -5.15
N PRO A 655 -29.92 2.22 -6.16
CA PRO A 655 -29.81 1.29 -7.29
C PRO A 655 -28.47 1.42 -8.03
N GLU A 656 -27.93 0.29 -8.52
CA GLU A 656 -26.65 0.26 -9.24
C GLU A 656 -26.62 1.22 -10.44
N GLU A 657 -27.75 1.42 -11.13
CA GLU A 657 -27.86 2.34 -12.25
C GLU A 657 -27.70 3.81 -11.86
N GLU A 658 -28.07 4.18 -10.63
CA GLU A 658 -27.86 5.51 -10.08
C GLU A 658 -26.43 5.69 -9.59
N LEU A 659 -25.88 4.67 -8.93
CA LEU A 659 -24.48 4.62 -8.54
C LEU A 659 -23.57 4.84 -9.75
N ALA A 660 -23.82 4.10 -10.84
CA ALA A 660 -23.05 4.17 -12.08
C ALA A 660 -23.08 5.54 -12.79
N ARG A 661 -24.09 6.37 -12.52
CA ARG A 661 -24.24 7.72 -13.11
C ARG A 661 -23.73 8.84 -12.20
N THR A 662 -23.39 8.52 -10.96
CA THR A 662 -23.00 9.53 -9.98
C THR A 662 -21.64 10.10 -10.36
N ASP A 663 -21.52 11.44 -10.35
CA ASP A 663 -20.24 12.13 -10.47
C ASP A 663 -19.49 12.07 -9.12
N PRO A 664 -18.33 11.39 -9.06
CA PRO A 664 -17.54 11.26 -7.83
C PRO A 664 -16.98 12.58 -7.31
N GLY A 665 -16.97 13.65 -8.13
CA GLY A 665 -16.61 15.00 -7.69
C GLY A 665 -17.70 15.68 -6.83
N GLN A 666 -18.94 15.17 -6.87
CA GLN A 666 -20.09 15.72 -6.16
C GLN A 666 -20.51 14.88 -4.94
N THR A 667 -19.82 13.77 -4.68
CA THR A 667 -20.10 12.91 -3.53
C THR A 667 -19.40 13.41 -2.26
N PRO A 668 -19.93 13.09 -1.06
CA PRO A 668 -19.24 13.36 0.19
C PRO A 668 -17.82 12.77 0.21
N ASP A 669 -16.89 13.41 0.91
CA ASP A 669 -15.47 13.03 0.90
C ASP A 669 -15.21 11.56 1.25
N LEU A 670 -15.93 11.01 2.23
CA LEU A 670 -15.79 9.61 2.63
C LEU A 670 -16.33 8.65 1.56
N VAL A 671 -17.43 8.99 0.90
CA VAL A 671 -17.96 8.23 -0.24
C VAL A 671 -16.99 8.27 -1.42
N ARG A 672 -16.44 9.45 -1.73
CA ARG A 672 -15.41 9.62 -2.77
C ARG A 672 -14.19 8.76 -2.46
N ARG A 673 -13.71 8.77 -1.21
CA ARG A 673 -12.57 7.96 -0.78
C ARG A 673 -12.86 6.47 -0.93
N LEU A 674 -14.05 6.02 -0.53
CA LEU A 674 -14.50 4.64 -0.75
C LEU A 674 -14.42 4.27 -2.24
N LEU A 675 -15.01 5.07 -3.13
CA LEU A 675 -15.06 4.77 -4.57
C LEU A 675 -13.68 4.82 -5.25
N CYS A 676 -12.85 5.82 -4.91
CA CYS A 676 -11.57 6.07 -5.60
C CYS A 676 -10.40 5.29 -5.00
N ASP A 677 -10.40 5.07 -3.69
CA ASP A 677 -9.24 4.61 -2.93
C ASP A 677 -9.37 3.16 -2.43
N SER A 678 -10.47 2.45 -2.73
CA SER A 678 -10.67 1.02 -2.43
C SER A 678 -9.52 0.12 -2.92
N TYR A 679 -8.88 -0.55 -1.97
CA TYR A 679 -7.77 -1.48 -2.15
C TYR A 679 -8.23 -2.93 -2.04
N MET A 680 -9.01 -3.26 -1.01
CA MET A 680 -9.50 -4.61 -0.77
C MET A 680 -10.91 -4.57 -0.17
N PHE A 681 -11.81 -5.42 -0.65
CA PHE A 681 -13.17 -5.60 -0.15
C PHE A 681 -13.27 -6.91 0.61
N LEU A 682 -13.85 -6.89 1.80
CA LEU A 682 -13.95 -8.04 2.69
C LEU A 682 -15.40 -8.44 2.86
N TYR A 683 -15.69 -9.69 2.51
CA TYR A 683 -17.01 -10.29 2.54
C TYR A 683 -17.05 -11.47 3.50
N GLN A 684 -18.20 -11.68 4.13
CA GLN A 684 -18.46 -12.80 5.02
C GLN A 684 -19.79 -13.46 4.69
N ASN A 685 -20.03 -14.66 5.22
CA ASN A 685 -21.35 -15.27 5.13
C ASN A 685 -22.38 -14.39 5.85
N PRO A 686 -23.60 -14.22 5.30
CA PRO A 686 -24.66 -13.49 5.95
C PRO A 686 -24.91 -14.08 7.33
N THR A 687 -25.00 -13.23 8.34
CA THR A 687 -25.40 -13.66 9.68
C THR A 687 -26.86 -14.12 9.59
N GLU A 688 -27.15 -15.39 9.93
CA GLU A 688 -28.54 -15.86 10.04
C GLU A 688 -29.27 -14.96 11.02
N SER A 689 -30.24 -14.21 10.51
CA SER A 689 -31.09 -13.28 11.26
C SER A 689 -32.09 -13.99 12.15
#